data_AF-A0A534ID58-F1
#
_entry.id   AF-A0A534ID58-F1
#
_cell.length_a   1.000
_cell.length_b   1.000
_cell.length_c   1.000
_cell.angle_alpha   90.00
_cell.angle_beta   90.00
_cell.angle_gamma   90.00
#
_symmetry.space_group_name_H-M   'P 1'
#
loop_
_entity.id
_entity.type
_entity.pdbx_description
1 polymer ?
#
loop_
_entity_poly.entity_id
_entity_poly.type
_entity_poly.pdbx_seq_one_letter_code
_entity_poly.pdbx_strand_id
1 'polypeptide(L)'
;MPADCDAVTAAGRGAAPTGLAHRRAPSRIMPHMRCPHAGRGGRAGASRPASAAEALRSLLVRLMAALPCLASSGALAQSPDASDWGYYGGDAFGQRFSSLDEINRGNVSRLKVVWTYRTGELGAGFTRAGKLTFEATPVLAFGLLYVETGTNIVIALDPESGHERWRVDPHIDRARHYAEASSRGVSVWESTDAGQTGLCRRRIFTGTLDARLLALDAQTGRPCVDFGGSGQVDLTRGLRIRDVGAYLVTSPPAVYANAVIVGSAIGDNRATDLERGVIRAFDARSGAQLWSFDPLPDSPSHPAAADWDLAQAAGTGAGNAWGVMTVDEEHGLVLVPTGSASPDFYGGRRVGSNRFANSLLALDARSGKLVWHRQLIHHDLWDYDLAAQPVLGDIEVQGVPVPAVIQATKTGMLYVFERTGGQPLVPISERPVPASHVPGEQAWPTQPFSSLPALTPQRPVLPSDAWGLTFWDRGKCRDLIASLRNEGIFTPPDTRGTLLSPGYIGGVNWGGMAFDEQRQRVIAAVNHLPMVVTLMSHQELEREGRSEQFPHSEFAPQTGTPYGMRREPLLSPWDLPCTAPPWGTLVSVDLRRARIVWQVPLGSTEGLTPWFVPSRDFGMPNMGGPIATDGELVFVSAAMDSYLRAFDVETGRELWKYKLPAGGQATPMTYRAGRDQHQYLVISAGGHGGLGTPRGDYLIAFALPAGAAARP
;
A
#
# COMPACT_ATOMS: atom_id res chain seq x y z
N MET A 1 48.25 -24.83 27.83
CA MET A 1 49.24 -25.30 28.82
C MET A 1 48.69 -24.99 30.21
N PRO A 2 48.58 -25.97 31.12
CA PRO A 2 48.08 -27.36 30.96
C PRO A 2 46.51 -27.35 30.95
N ALA A 3 45.72 -28.38 30.62
CA ALA A 3 45.79 -29.84 30.85
C ALA A 3 45.46 -30.21 32.33
N ASP A 4 44.59 -31.15 32.72
CA ASP A 4 43.80 -32.21 32.04
C ASP A 4 42.41 -32.37 32.75
N CYS A 5 41.31 -32.89 32.16
CA CYS A 5 40.95 -34.31 31.85
C CYS A 5 41.00 -35.26 33.08
N ASP A 6 40.08 -36.21 33.36
CA ASP A 6 38.91 -36.81 32.66
C ASP A 6 37.72 -37.04 33.67
N ALA A 7 36.45 -37.36 33.36
CA ALA A 7 35.82 -38.43 32.55
C ALA A 7 36.13 -39.89 33.03
N VAL A 8 35.26 -40.91 32.97
CA VAL A 8 33.80 -41.07 32.66
C VAL A 8 33.31 -42.45 33.23
N THR A 9 32.01 -42.79 33.14
CA THR A 9 31.30 -44.13 33.30
C THR A 9 30.30 -44.24 34.48
N ALA A 10 29.20 -45.02 34.42
CA ALA A 10 28.37 -45.52 33.30
C ALA A 10 27.00 -46.13 33.78
N ALA A 11 25.98 -46.09 32.90
CA ALA A 11 24.80 -46.99 32.77
C ALA A 11 23.80 -47.27 33.96
N GLY A 12 22.48 -47.40 33.68
CA GLY A 12 21.55 -48.04 34.67
C GLY A 12 20.01 -47.82 34.59
N ARG A 13 19.35 -48.29 33.51
CA ARG A 13 17.88 -48.52 33.29
C ARG A 13 16.83 -48.43 34.45
N GLY A 14 15.62 -47.92 34.10
CA GLY A 14 14.29 -48.22 34.72
C GLY A 14 13.70 -47.12 35.63
N ALA A 15 12.39 -47.02 35.93
CA ALA A 15 11.12 -47.56 35.40
C ALA A 15 9.92 -46.71 35.98
N ALA A 16 8.65 -46.98 35.63
CA ALA A 16 7.43 -46.25 36.11
C ALA A 16 6.33 -47.26 36.57
N PRO A 17 5.00 -46.97 36.75
CA PRO A 17 4.19 -45.72 36.90
C PRO A 17 3.07 -45.79 38.02
N THR A 18 2.00 -44.95 37.93
CA THR A 18 0.64 -45.01 38.61
C THR A 18 0.48 -44.53 40.08
N GLY A 19 -0.68 -44.09 40.60
CA GLY A 19 -2.01 -43.72 40.01
C GLY A 19 -3.20 -43.58 41.03
N LEU A 20 -4.25 -42.77 40.72
CA LEU A 20 -5.59 -42.62 41.41
C LEU A 20 -5.63 -42.01 42.86
N ALA A 21 -6.76 -41.52 43.46
CA ALA A 21 -7.97 -40.79 42.99
C ALA A 21 -8.89 -40.26 44.17
N HIS A 22 -9.86 -39.37 43.86
CA HIS A 22 -11.23 -39.21 44.47
C HIS A 22 -11.57 -38.36 45.77
N ARG A 23 -12.55 -37.42 45.60
CA ARG A 23 -13.72 -37.01 46.47
C ARG A 23 -13.54 -36.25 47.83
N ARG A 24 -14.54 -35.55 48.46
CA ARG A 24 -15.72 -34.72 48.03
C ARG A 24 -16.53 -34.06 49.23
N ALA A 25 -16.53 -32.73 49.42
CA ALA A 25 -17.55 -31.86 50.12
C ALA A 25 -17.94 -32.17 51.61
N PRO A 26 -18.94 -31.53 52.31
CA PRO A 26 -19.78 -30.30 52.09
C PRO A 26 -19.87 -29.31 53.33
N SER A 27 -20.96 -28.52 53.50
CA SER A 27 -21.11 -27.29 54.36
C SER A 27 -22.44 -27.13 55.17
N ARG A 28 -22.55 -26.13 56.11
CA ARG A 28 -23.75 -25.39 56.69
C ARG A 28 -23.44 -24.67 58.06
N ILE A 29 -24.28 -23.84 58.75
CA ILE A 29 -25.05 -22.59 58.43
C ILE A 29 -25.58 -21.85 59.72
N MET A 30 -25.42 -20.50 59.85
CA MET A 30 -26.16 -19.47 60.69
C MET A 30 -26.36 -19.66 62.24
N PRO A 31 -27.06 -18.80 63.07
CA PRO A 31 -27.90 -17.57 62.87
C PRO A 31 -27.83 -16.36 63.91
N HIS A 32 -28.75 -15.36 63.78
CA HIS A 32 -29.22 -14.32 64.78
C HIS A 32 -28.30 -13.08 65.09
N MET A 33 -28.68 -11.90 65.67
CA MET A 33 -29.89 -11.03 65.96
C MET A 33 -29.36 -9.63 66.52
N ARG A 34 -30.04 -8.49 66.85
CA ARG A 34 -31.41 -7.86 66.80
C ARG A 34 -31.33 -6.29 66.97
N CYS A 35 -32.46 -5.55 66.93
CA CYS A 35 -32.58 -4.08 67.23
C CYS A 35 -32.91 -3.77 68.72
N PRO A 36 -32.93 -2.49 69.22
CA PRO A 36 -34.21 -1.72 69.30
C PRO A 36 -34.21 -0.14 69.48
N HIS A 37 -35.38 0.49 69.20
CA HIS A 37 -36.03 1.65 69.90
C HIS A 37 -35.41 3.09 69.97
N ALA A 38 -36.15 4.20 70.24
CA ALA A 38 -37.58 4.60 70.09
C ALA A 38 -37.82 6.09 70.50
N GLY A 39 -38.94 6.75 70.11
CA GLY A 39 -39.36 8.03 70.75
C GLY A 39 -40.49 8.89 70.11
N ARG A 40 -41.71 8.82 70.68
CA ARG A 40 -42.86 9.78 70.83
C ARG A 40 -42.86 11.16 70.08
N GLY A 41 -44.01 11.78 69.70
CA GLY A 41 -45.45 11.40 69.78
C GLY A 41 -46.42 12.62 69.82
N GLY A 42 -47.72 12.44 69.49
CA GLY A 42 -48.81 13.45 69.54
C GLY A 42 -49.41 13.81 68.17
N ARG A 43 -50.67 13.46 67.83
CA ARG A 43 -51.97 14.14 68.09
C ARG A 43 -52.12 15.53 67.40
N ALA A 44 -53.24 15.89 66.77
CA ALA A 44 -54.40 15.14 66.23
C ALA A 44 -55.27 16.09 65.34
N GLY A 45 -55.96 15.56 64.32
CA GLY A 45 -56.92 16.33 63.50
C GLY A 45 -57.26 15.60 62.20
N ALA A 46 -58.53 15.55 61.80
CA ALA A 46 -58.99 14.66 60.72
C ALA A 46 -59.81 15.38 59.63
N SER A 47 -59.42 15.19 58.37
CA SER A 47 -60.29 15.20 57.18
C SER A 47 -59.55 14.60 55.98
N ARG A 48 -60.29 14.05 55.01
CA ARG A 48 -59.82 13.46 53.74
C ARG A 48 -60.93 13.62 52.70
N PRO A 49 -60.66 13.53 51.37
CA PRO A 49 -59.38 13.80 50.69
C PRO A 49 -59.54 14.71 49.44
N ALA A 50 -58.43 15.27 48.96
CA ALA A 50 -58.28 15.73 47.57
C ALA A 50 -56.83 15.50 47.11
N SER A 51 -56.60 15.30 45.81
CA SER A 51 -55.32 14.84 45.24
C SER A 51 -54.34 16.00 44.96
N ALA A 52 -53.14 15.94 45.53
CA ALA A 52 -52.07 16.90 45.28
C ALA A 52 -51.36 16.63 43.94
N ALA A 53 -51.95 17.07 42.82
CA ALA A 53 -51.41 16.87 41.47
C ALA A 53 -50.70 18.11 40.87
N GLU A 54 -50.98 19.33 41.38
CA GLU A 54 -50.64 20.57 40.68
C GLU A 54 -49.55 21.43 41.35
N ALA A 55 -49.16 21.12 42.58
CA ALA A 55 -48.25 21.94 43.39
C ALA A 55 -46.74 21.78 43.09
N LEU A 56 -46.35 21.10 42.00
CA LEU A 56 -44.95 20.76 41.70
C LEU A 56 -44.35 21.43 40.45
N ARG A 57 -45.08 22.34 39.79
CA ARG A 57 -44.63 22.95 38.50
C ARG A 57 -43.87 24.28 38.61
N SER A 58 -43.79 24.90 39.78
CA SER A 58 -43.29 26.28 39.94
C SER A 58 -41.84 26.42 40.45
N LEU A 59 -41.18 25.33 40.89
CA LEU A 59 -39.82 25.40 41.46
C LEU A 59 -38.68 25.06 40.47
N LEU A 60 -38.99 24.46 39.32
CA LEU A 60 -37.99 24.00 38.33
C LEU A 60 -37.45 25.10 37.40
N VAL A 61 -38.06 26.29 37.38
CA VAL A 61 -37.79 27.34 36.37
C VAL A 61 -36.66 28.31 36.77
N ARG A 62 -36.06 28.15 37.96
CA ARG A 62 -35.01 29.07 38.48
C ARG A 62 -33.66 28.41 38.82
N LEU A 63 -33.39 27.22 38.30
CA LEU A 63 -32.09 26.53 38.47
C LEU A 63 -31.32 26.27 37.16
N MET A 64 -31.67 26.96 36.06
CA MET A 64 -30.95 26.90 34.77
C MET A 64 -30.25 28.23 34.43
N ALA A 65 -29.48 28.81 35.36
CA ALA A 65 -28.90 30.16 35.17
C ALA A 65 -27.55 30.41 35.88
N ALA A 66 -26.61 29.45 35.90
CA ALA A 66 -25.24 29.70 36.38
C ALA A 66 -24.17 28.68 35.87
N LEU A 67 -23.63 28.91 34.67
CA LEU A 67 -22.30 28.46 34.18
C LEU A 67 -22.01 26.93 34.05
N PRO A 68 -20.94 26.52 33.33
CA PRO A 68 -20.02 27.33 32.51
C PRO A 68 -20.09 27.03 31.00
N CYS A 69 -19.44 27.91 30.24
CA CYS A 69 -19.12 27.69 28.83
C CYS A 69 -18.16 26.50 28.67
N LEU A 70 -18.64 25.38 28.10
CA LEU A 70 -17.80 24.26 27.68
C LEU A 70 -18.35 23.60 26.39
N ALA A 71 -18.81 24.43 25.46
CA ALA A 71 -19.16 24.03 24.09
C ALA A 71 -17.89 23.77 23.25
N SER A 72 -17.03 22.87 23.76
CA SER A 72 -15.99 22.23 22.95
C SER A 72 -16.68 21.63 21.73
N SER A 73 -16.38 22.18 20.56
CA SER A 73 -16.97 21.72 19.31
C SER A 73 -16.34 20.37 18.98
N GLY A 74 -16.93 19.31 19.52
CA GLY A 74 -16.57 17.95 19.16
C GLY A 74 -16.87 17.78 17.69
N ALA A 75 -15.82 17.78 16.86
CA ALA A 75 -15.85 17.04 15.61
C ALA A 75 -16.39 15.64 15.97
N LEU A 76 -17.52 15.26 15.39
CA LEU A 76 -18.09 13.93 15.63
C LEU A 76 -17.00 12.95 15.23
N ALA A 77 -16.52 12.18 16.20
CA ALA A 77 -15.30 11.41 16.02
C ALA A 77 -15.60 10.14 15.23
N GLN A 78 -15.69 10.33 13.91
CA GLN A 78 -15.98 9.35 12.86
C GLN A 78 -15.20 8.05 13.10
N SER A 79 -15.88 6.91 13.00
CA SER A 79 -15.21 5.65 12.67
C SER A 79 -14.64 5.74 11.24
N PRO A 80 -13.75 4.84 10.83
CA PRO A 80 -13.24 4.82 9.46
C PRO A 80 -14.37 4.76 8.42
N ASP A 81 -15.40 3.94 8.65
CA ASP A 81 -16.58 3.77 7.79
C ASP A 81 -17.50 5.01 7.73
N ALA A 82 -17.42 5.87 8.74
CA ALA A 82 -18.21 7.10 8.85
C ALA A 82 -17.42 8.35 8.41
N SER A 83 -16.25 8.15 7.80
CA SER A 83 -15.37 9.18 7.25
C SER A 83 -15.33 9.04 5.73
N ASP A 84 -15.32 10.16 5.00
CA ASP A 84 -15.23 10.14 3.54
C ASP A 84 -13.89 9.57 3.01
N TRP A 85 -12.90 9.41 3.90
CA TRP A 85 -11.59 8.81 3.59
C TRP A 85 -10.96 8.13 4.81
N GLY A 86 -11.67 7.16 5.40
CA GLY A 86 -11.23 6.39 6.56
C GLY A 86 -10.10 5.39 6.30
N TYR A 87 -9.77 5.12 5.04
CA TYR A 87 -8.81 4.10 4.61
C TYR A 87 -7.83 4.69 3.58
N TYR A 88 -6.66 4.06 3.38
CA TYR A 88 -5.69 4.48 2.36
C TYR A 88 -6.30 4.59 0.94
N GLY A 89 -7.20 3.67 0.60
CA GLY A 89 -7.94 3.65 -0.66
C GLY A 89 -9.29 4.38 -0.63
N GLY A 90 -9.51 5.28 0.34
CA GLY A 90 -10.80 5.90 0.64
C GLY A 90 -11.63 5.02 1.56
N ASP A 91 -12.02 3.86 1.04
CA ASP A 91 -12.84 2.83 1.69
C ASP A 91 -12.07 1.50 1.94
N ALA A 92 -12.71 0.56 2.62
CA ALA A 92 -12.16 -0.77 2.92
C ALA A 92 -11.96 -1.66 1.67
N PHE A 93 -12.66 -1.34 0.57
CA PHE A 93 -12.61 -2.02 -0.73
C PHE A 93 -11.49 -1.49 -1.64
N GLY A 94 -10.89 -0.35 -1.29
CA GLY A 94 -9.81 0.29 -2.01
C GLY A 94 -10.25 1.02 -3.29
N GLN A 95 -11.53 1.41 -3.44
CA GLN A 95 -12.04 1.92 -4.73
C GLN A 95 -11.39 3.24 -5.16
N ARG A 96 -10.79 4.00 -4.23
CA ARG A 96 -10.32 5.39 -4.44
C ARG A 96 -11.38 6.29 -5.07
N PHE A 97 -12.65 5.94 -4.84
CA PHE A 97 -13.81 6.70 -5.24
C PHE A 97 -14.30 7.53 -4.05
N SER A 98 -15.04 8.60 -4.31
CA SER A 98 -15.63 9.42 -3.26
C SER A 98 -16.95 10.03 -3.72
N SER A 99 -18.01 9.86 -2.94
CA SER A 99 -19.35 10.41 -3.22
C SER A 99 -19.45 11.92 -2.95
N LEU A 100 -18.32 12.62 -3.02
CA LEU A 100 -18.18 14.05 -2.79
C LEU A 100 -18.23 14.84 -4.10
N ASP A 101 -19.23 15.69 -4.21
CA ASP A 101 -19.68 16.39 -5.40
C ASP A 101 -19.62 17.93 -5.29
N GLU A 102 -19.23 18.49 -4.14
CA GLU A 102 -19.11 19.94 -3.96
C GLU A 102 -18.05 20.50 -4.93
N ILE A 103 -16.93 19.80 -5.08
CA ILE A 103 -15.93 20.02 -6.13
C ILE A 103 -16.32 19.19 -7.36
N ASN A 104 -16.71 19.84 -8.45
CA ASN A 104 -17.22 19.18 -9.65
C ASN A 104 -16.80 19.89 -10.96
N ARG A 105 -17.11 19.25 -12.10
CA ARG A 105 -16.89 19.77 -13.47
C ARG A 105 -17.18 21.26 -13.65
N GLY A 106 -18.26 21.78 -13.04
CA GLY A 106 -18.71 23.15 -13.20
C GLY A 106 -17.91 24.18 -12.39
N ASN A 107 -17.12 23.75 -11.41
CA ASN A 107 -16.50 24.65 -10.44
C ASN A 107 -15.04 24.38 -10.07
N VAL A 108 -14.45 23.24 -10.48
CA VAL A 108 -13.08 22.83 -10.14
C VAL A 108 -12.01 23.86 -10.52
N SER A 109 -12.25 24.65 -11.57
CA SER A 109 -11.39 25.77 -11.99
C SER A 109 -11.25 26.89 -10.95
N ARG A 110 -12.09 26.89 -9.91
CA ARG A 110 -12.10 27.87 -8.80
C ARG A 110 -11.36 27.37 -7.55
N LEU A 111 -10.83 26.14 -7.53
CA LEU A 111 -10.08 25.60 -6.40
C LEU A 111 -8.88 26.47 -6.03
N LYS A 112 -8.65 26.62 -4.72
CA LYS A 112 -7.51 27.34 -4.15
C LYS A 112 -6.91 26.55 -3.00
N VAL A 113 -5.61 26.70 -2.79
CA VAL A 113 -4.96 26.26 -1.55
C VAL A 113 -5.62 26.98 -0.37
N VAL A 114 -6.08 26.22 0.62
CA VAL A 114 -6.69 26.73 1.86
C VAL A 114 -5.77 26.56 3.07
N TRP A 115 -4.98 25.48 3.10
CA TRP A 115 -3.86 25.34 4.02
C TRP A 115 -2.68 24.59 3.40
N THR A 116 -1.50 24.74 3.99
CA THR A 116 -0.29 24.00 3.63
C THR A 116 0.50 23.71 4.89
N TYR A 117 0.73 22.44 5.14
CA TYR A 117 1.55 21.93 6.22
C TYR A 117 2.93 21.48 5.67
N ARG A 118 3.95 21.46 6.53
CA ARG A 118 5.30 21.00 6.20
C ARG A 118 5.80 20.05 7.27
N THR A 119 6.14 18.81 6.90
CA THR A 119 6.57 17.78 7.86
C THR A 119 7.95 18.10 8.44
N GLY A 120 8.79 18.85 7.72
CA GLY A 120 10.20 19.08 8.04
C GLY A 120 11.14 17.93 7.62
N GLU A 121 10.60 16.81 7.14
CA GLU A 121 11.40 15.61 6.85
C GLU A 121 11.95 15.62 5.43
N LEU A 122 13.14 16.21 5.27
CA LEU A 122 13.88 16.28 4.00
C LEU A 122 15.06 15.30 3.94
N GLY A 123 15.12 14.32 4.85
CA GLY A 123 16.21 13.34 4.94
C GLY A 123 17.48 13.88 5.61
N ALA A 124 17.36 14.82 6.54
CA ALA A 124 18.52 15.38 7.25
C ALA A 124 19.28 14.26 7.98
N GLY A 125 20.56 14.08 7.64
CA GLY A 125 21.40 13.00 8.18
C GLY A 125 21.04 11.57 7.72
N PHE A 126 20.10 11.40 6.78
CA PHE A 126 19.66 10.09 6.32
C PHE A 126 20.56 9.54 5.19
N THR A 127 21.08 8.33 5.38
CA THR A 127 21.88 7.61 4.39
C THR A 127 21.05 7.40 3.11
N ARG A 128 21.59 7.86 1.97
CA ARG A 128 20.87 7.93 0.67
C ARG A 128 19.63 8.85 0.69
N ALA A 129 19.62 9.98 1.42
CA ALA A 129 18.53 10.97 1.42
C ALA A 129 18.06 11.46 0.03
N GLY A 130 18.87 11.29 -1.03
CA GLY A 130 18.48 11.53 -2.42
C GLY A 130 17.53 10.47 -3.03
N LYS A 131 17.39 9.28 -2.42
CA LYS A 131 16.45 8.20 -2.81
C LYS A 131 15.11 8.23 -2.05
N LEU A 132 14.94 9.10 -1.04
CA LEU A 132 13.68 9.22 -0.29
C LEU A 132 12.47 9.52 -1.20
N THR A 133 11.30 9.02 -0.83
CA THR A 133 10.02 9.31 -1.47
C THR A 133 8.97 9.67 -0.40
N PHE A 134 7.99 10.51 -0.75
CA PHE A 134 6.86 10.85 0.11
C PHE A 134 5.55 10.42 -0.57
N GLU A 135 5.27 9.12 -0.50
CA GLU A 135 4.18 8.42 -1.21
C GLU A 135 2.85 8.44 -0.43
N ALA A 136 2.86 8.98 0.80
CA ALA A 136 1.80 8.81 1.76
C ALA A 136 0.47 9.42 1.33
N THR A 137 -0.59 8.61 1.38
CA THR A 137 -1.97 9.07 1.22
C THR A 137 -2.56 9.29 2.63
N PRO A 138 -2.95 10.52 3.01
CA PRO A 138 -3.52 10.78 4.32
C PRO A 138 -4.82 10.01 4.58
N VAL A 139 -5.14 9.78 5.86
CA VAL A 139 -6.38 9.14 6.32
C VAL A 139 -7.10 10.06 7.30
N LEU A 140 -8.39 10.32 7.09
CA LEU A 140 -9.23 11.06 8.04
C LEU A 140 -9.97 10.06 8.94
N ALA A 141 -9.72 10.10 10.25
CA ALA A 141 -10.51 9.31 11.21
C ALA A 141 -10.56 10.00 12.57
N PHE A 142 -11.59 9.71 13.37
CA PHE A 142 -11.73 10.18 14.75
C PHE A 142 -11.64 11.72 14.93
N GLY A 143 -11.90 12.50 13.88
CA GLY A 143 -11.79 13.96 13.85
C GLY A 143 -10.39 14.53 13.59
N LEU A 144 -9.42 13.72 13.13
CA LEU A 144 -8.05 14.15 12.81
C LEU A 144 -7.58 13.55 11.47
N LEU A 145 -6.70 14.28 10.77
CA LEU A 145 -6.06 13.83 9.54
C LEU A 145 -4.67 13.27 9.84
N TYR A 146 -4.44 11.99 9.57
CA TYR A 146 -3.18 11.30 9.84
C TYR A 146 -2.33 11.16 8.58
N VAL A 147 -1.02 11.37 8.71
CA VAL A 147 -0.03 11.21 7.63
C VAL A 147 1.30 10.69 8.22
N GLU A 148 2.12 10.05 7.40
CA GLU A 148 3.44 9.53 7.80
C GLU A 148 4.50 9.92 6.76
N THR A 149 5.72 10.23 7.20
CA THR A 149 6.84 10.55 6.31
C THR A 149 7.56 9.30 5.77
N GLY A 150 8.37 9.46 4.72
CA GLY A 150 9.28 8.41 4.22
C GLY A 150 10.36 7.94 5.21
N THR A 151 10.37 8.43 6.46
CA THR A 151 11.18 7.94 7.58
C THR A 151 10.31 7.59 8.80
N ASN A 152 9.06 7.19 8.57
CA ASN A 152 8.07 6.76 9.55
C ASN A 152 7.68 7.77 10.65
N ILE A 153 7.90 9.08 10.47
CA ILE A 153 7.40 10.07 11.43
C ILE A 153 5.89 10.20 11.23
N VAL A 154 5.10 9.74 12.20
CA VAL A 154 3.63 9.79 12.17
C VAL A 154 3.15 11.13 12.74
N ILE A 155 2.25 11.79 12.03
CA ILE A 155 1.78 13.15 12.31
C ILE A 155 0.25 13.15 12.25
N ALA A 156 -0.39 13.79 13.24
CA ALA A 156 -1.82 14.08 13.21
C ALA A 156 -2.04 15.59 13.07
N LEU A 157 -2.89 15.96 12.12
CA LEU A 157 -3.26 17.34 11.81
C LEU A 157 -4.74 17.58 12.09
N ASP A 158 -5.05 18.85 12.33
CA ASP A 158 -6.39 19.39 12.26
C ASP A 158 -6.88 19.47 10.80
N PRO A 159 -8.01 18.85 10.42
CA PRO A 159 -8.39 18.73 9.01
C PRO A 159 -8.87 20.04 8.37
N GLU A 160 -9.39 20.99 9.16
CA GLU A 160 -9.86 22.30 8.66
C GLU A 160 -8.71 23.27 8.38
N SER A 161 -7.63 23.18 9.17
CA SER A 161 -6.57 24.20 9.24
C SER A 161 -5.15 23.70 8.92
N GLY A 162 -4.92 22.39 8.89
CA GLY A 162 -3.58 21.80 8.73
C GLY A 162 -2.65 21.98 9.94
N HIS A 163 -3.15 22.45 11.08
CA HIS A 163 -2.34 22.63 12.29
C HIS A 163 -1.93 21.28 12.90
N GLU A 164 -0.65 21.13 13.27
CA GLU A 164 -0.12 19.95 13.96
C GLU A 164 -0.76 19.78 15.34
N ARG A 165 -1.29 18.58 15.61
CA ARG A 165 -1.97 18.22 16.86
C ARG A 165 -1.12 17.30 17.71
N TRP A 166 -0.42 16.35 17.08
CA TRP A 166 0.69 15.59 17.67
C TRP A 166 1.61 15.05 16.57
N ARG A 167 2.84 14.69 16.96
CA ARG A 167 3.89 14.09 16.12
C ARG A 167 4.62 13.02 16.91
N VAL A 168 4.97 11.92 16.24
CA VAL A 168 5.76 10.81 16.79
C VAL A 168 6.87 10.47 15.81
N ASP A 169 8.12 10.70 16.21
CA ASP A 169 9.30 10.14 15.53
C ASP A 169 9.62 8.78 16.18
N PRO A 170 9.58 7.66 15.44
CA PRO A 170 9.94 6.34 15.97
C PRO A 170 11.46 6.12 16.05
N HIS A 171 12.27 7.12 15.67
CA HIS A 171 13.73 7.13 15.69
C HIS A 171 14.37 6.05 14.80
N ILE A 172 14.01 6.04 13.52
CA ILE A 172 14.65 5.22 12.49
C ILE A 172 16.16 5.50 12.45
N ASP A 173 16.98 4.45 12.32
CA ASP A 173 18.44 4.50 12.26
C ASP A 173 18.92 5.18 10.96
N ARG A 174 18.96 6.53 10.99
CA ARG A 174 19.30 7.38 9.83
C ARG A 174 20.65 7.04 9.18
N ALA A 175 21.58 6.38 9.87
CA ALA A 175 22.87 5.99 9.31
C ALA A 175 22.80 4.73 8.43
N ARG A 176 21.75 3.90 8.59
CA ARG A 176 21.60 2.61 7.92
C ARG A 176 21.33 2.74 6.42
N HIS A 177 21.90 1.82 5.65
CA HIS A 177 21.51 1.61 4.26
C HIS A 177 20.19 0.85 4.20
N TYR A 178 19.09 1.56 3.97
CA TYR A 178 17.81 0.94 3.62
C TYR A 178 17.72 0.68 2.11
N ALA A 179 17.04 -0.41 1.73
CA ALA A 179 16.80 -0.79 0.34
C ALA A 179 15.85 0.21 -0.36
N GLU A 180 14.71 0.47 0.29
CA GLU A 180 13.71 1.50 -0.03
C GLU A 180 13.63 2.50 1.14
N ALA A 181 13.13 3.71 0.92
CA ALA A 181 12.95 4.72 1.96
C ALA A 181 11.67 5.54 1.67
N SER A 182 10.53 4.91 1.97
CA SER A 182 9.19 5.34 1.60
C SER A 182 8.18 4.95 2.69
N SER A 183 7.04 5.62 2.71
CA SER A 183 5.81 5.11 3.32
C SER A 183 4.60 5.60 2.52
N ARG A 184 3.58 4.75 2.41
CA ARG A 184 2.30 5.01 1.74
C ARG A 184 1.18 5.44 2.71
N GLY A 185 1.44 5.43 4.01
CA GLY A 185 0.52 5.94 5.04
C GLY A 185 0.24 4.94 6.16
N VAL A 186 -0.76 5.27 6.98
CA VAL A 186 -1.11 4.55 8.22
C VAL A 186 -2.48 3.90 8.14
N SER A 187 -2.75 2.96 9.04
CA SER A 187 -4.08 2.37 9.24
C SER A 187 -4.67 2.73 10.59
N VAL A 188 -6.00 2.70 10.66
CA VAL A 188 -6.81 3.17 11.80
C VAL A 188 -7.67 2.04 12.37
N TRP A 189 -7.94 2.08 13.67
CA TRP A 189 -8.73 1.06 14.36
C TRP A 189 -9.45 1.61 15.59
N GLU A 190 -10.63 1.06 15.88
CA GLU A 190 -11.42 1.39 17.07
C GLU A 190 -11.89 0.13 17.81
N SER A 191 -11.76 0.15 19.13
CA SER A 191 -12.25 -0.92 19.99
C SER A 191 -13.76 -1.01 20.00
N THR A 192 -14.24 -2.18 19.59
CA THR A 192 -15.62 -2.68 19.76
C THR A 192 -15.95 -3.09 21.20
N ASP A 193 -14.94 -3.31 22.06
CA ASP A 193 -15.15 -3.46 23.50
C ASP A 193 -15.54 -2.11 24.12
N ALA A 194 -16.79 -2.01 24.56
CA ALA A 194 -17.38 -0.85 25.22
C ALA A 194 -16.89 -0.65 26.67
N GLY A 195 -16.24 -1.64 27.27
CA GLY A 195 -15.54 -1.50 28.55
C GLY A 195 -14.22 -0.73 28.44
N GLN A 196 -13.54 -0.82 27.29
CA GLN A 196 -12.33 -0.05 27.05
C GLN A 196 -12.66 1.43 26.84
N THR A 197 -12.14 2.30 27.72
CA THR A 197 -12.31 3.76 27.67
C THR A 197 -10.99 4.47 27.90
N GLY A 198 -10.85 5.70 27.38
CA GLY A 198 -9.61 6.46 27.43
C GLY A 198 -8.61 6.09 26.33
N LEU A 199 -7.32 6.17 26.66
CA LEU A 199 -6.20 5.97 25.73
C LEU A 199 -6.24 4.59 25.06
N CYS A 200 -5.82 4.54 23.79
CA CYS A 200 -5.66 3.33 23.00
C CYS A 200 -6.95 2.51 22.77
N ARG A 201 -8.12 3.04 23.13
CA ARG A 201 -9.41 2.62 22.59
C ARG A 201 -9.48 2.85 21.07
N ARG A 202 -8.76 3.86 20.56
CA ARG A 202 -8.59 4.17 19.14
C ARG A 202 -7.10 4.19 18.82
N ARG A 203 -6.69 3.52 17.76
CA ARG A 203 -5.28 3.28 17.44
C ARG A 203 -4.95 3.66 16.01
N ILE A 204 -3.72 4.14 15.84
CA ILE A 204 -3.03 4.25 14.55
C ILE A 204 -1.99 3.14 14.51
N PHE A 205 -1.95 2.39 13.40
CA PHE A 205 -0.94 1.37 13.12
C PHE A 205 -0.08 1.77 11.92
N THR A 206 1.22 1.57 12.04
CA THR A 206 2.18 1.69 10.93
C THR A 206 3.27 0.63 11.03
N GLY A 207 3.83 0.24 9.89
CA GLY A 207 5.03 -0.58 9.81
C GLY A 207 6.25 0.26 9.41
N THR A 208 7.43 -0.07 9.94
CA THR A 208 8.63 0.76 9.77
C THR A 208 9.69 0.20 8.81
N LEU A 209 10.58 1.08 8.36
CA LEU A 209 11.83 0.72 7.67
C LEU A 209 12.78 -0.16 8.50
N ASP A 210 12.63 -0.22 9.83
CA ASP A 210 13.44 -1.07 10.73
C ASP A 210 12.66 -2.26 11.32
N ALA A 211 11.69 -2.78 10.56
CA ALA A 211 10.94 -3.99 10.86
C ALA A 211 10.18 -3.97 12.20
N ARG A 212 9.52 -2.85 12.51
CA ARG A 212 8.57 -2.74 13.64
C ARG A 212 7.15 -2.53 13.13
N LEU A 213 6.17 -3.04 13.87
CA LEU A 213 4.76 -2.64 13.78
C LEU A 213 4.43 -1.81 15.02
N LEU A 214 4.09 -0.54 14.84
CA LEU A 214 3.80 0.42 15.92
C LEU A 214 2.30 0.54 16.17
N ALA A 215 1.91 0.84 17.40
CA ALA A 215 0.54 1.13 17.81
C ALA A 215 0.51 2.42 18.66
N LEU A 216 -0.16 3.46 18.15
CA LEU A 216 -0.21 4.79 18.76
C LEU A 216 -1.66 5.17 19.10
N ASP A 217 -1.88 5.83 20.24
CA ASP A 217 -3.19 6.40 20.58
C ASP A 217 -3.59 7.49 19.58
N ALA A 218 -4.76 7.35 18.96
CA ALA A 218 -5.17 8.21 17.85
C ALA A 218 -5.36 9.70 18.22
N GLN A 219 -5.59 10.03 19.49
CA GLN A 219 -5.85 11.40 19.93
C GLN A 219 -4.61 12.11 20.52
N THR A 220 -3.60 11.35 20.94
CA THR A 220 -2.41 11.88 21.65
C THR A 220 -1.07 11.44 21.09
N GLY A 221 -1.04 10.51 20.12
CA GLY A 221 0.18 9.92 19.56
C GLY A 221 0.94 9.01 20.54
N ARG A 222 0.45 8.82 21.77
CA ARG A 222 1.19 8.06 22.79
C ARG A 222 1.26 6.57 22.43
N PRO A 223 2.43 5.91 22.51
CA PRO A 223 2.54 4.48 22.26
C PRO A 223 1.62 3.66 23.18
N CYS A 224 0.90 2.70 22.60
CA CYS A 224 -0.04 1.84 23.30
C CYS A 224 0.69 0.71 24.03
N VAL A 225 1.07 0.96 25.28
CA VAL A 225 1.94 0.08 26.08
C VAL A 225 1.43 -1.37 26.25
N ASP A 226 0.14 -1.63 26.03
CA ASP A 226 -0.44 -2.98 26.02
C ASP A 226 -0.11 -3.76 24.72
N PHE A 227 0.17 -3.05 23.62
CA PHE A 227 0.63 -3.62 22.35
C PHE A 227 2.11 -3.97 22.40
N GLY A 228 2.46 -5.25 22.31
CA GLY A 228 3.84 -5.75 22.36
C GLY A 228 4.59 -5.42 23.66
N GLY A 229 3.87 -4.99 24.72
CA GLY A 229 4.45 -4.52 25.99
C GLY A 229 5.16 -3.16 25.92
N SER A 230 5.10 -2.44 24.79
CA SER A 230 5.85 -1.19 24.59
C SER A 230 5.25 -0.20 23.57
N GLY A 231 4.09 -0.52 22.97
CA GLY A 231 3.56 0.21 21.81
C GLY A 231 4.15 -0.22 20.47
N GLN A 232 4.96 -1.28 20.44
CA GLN A 232 5.54 -1.83 19.22
C GLN A 232 5.75 -3.34 19.28
N VAL A 233 5.63 -3.99 18.12
CA VAL A 233 6.00 -5.39 17.87
C VAL A 233 7.20 -5.42 16.93
N ASP A 234 8.18 -6.24 17.27
CA ASP A 234 9.38 -6.51 16.47
C ASP A 234 9.08 -7.62 15.45
N LEU A 235 9.07 -7.25 14.17
CA LEU A 235 8.69 -8.10 13.04
C LEU A 235 9.85 -9.00 12.58
N THR A 236 11.07 -8.84 13.10
CA THR A 236 12.17 -9.77 12.78
C THR A 236 12.01 -11.14 13.46
N ARG A 237 11.20 -11.20 14.53
CA ARG A 237 11.01 -12.42 15.34
C ARG A 237 10.44 -13.56 14.53
N GLY A 238 11.09 -14.72 14.67
CA GLY A 238 10.72 -15.95 13.97
C GLY A 238 11.16 -16.02 12.50
N LEU A 239 11.80 -14.98 11.96
CA LEU A 239 12.22 -14.94 10.55
C LEU A 239 13.73 -15.07 10.37
N ARG A 240 14.14 -15.60 9.21
CA ARG A 240 15.52 -15.56 8.72
C ARG A 240 15.82 -14.16 8.17
N ILE A 241 16.24 -13.23 9.02
CA ILE A 241 16.69 -11.89 8.60
C ILE A 241 18.21 -11.92 8.34
N ARG A 242 18.66 -11.39 7.19
CA ARG A 242 20.09 -11.22 6.87
C ARG A 242 20.52 -9.77 7.03
N ASP A 243 19.66 -8.85 6.60
CA ASP A 243 19.82 -7.41 6.82
C ASP A 243 18.47 -6.76 7.15
N VAL A 244 18.39 -6.12 8.31
CA VAL A 244 17.20 -5.34 8.72
C VAL A 244 16.98 -4.14 7.78
N GLY A 245 18.03 -3.60 7.16
CA GLY A 245 17.92 -2.57 6.11
C GLY A 245 17.28 -3.06 4.81
N ALA A 246 16.95 -4.36 4.71
CA ALA A 246 16.33 -4.96 3.54
C ALA A 246 15.12 -5.86 3.90
N TYR A 247 14.55 -5.71 5.09
CA TYR A 247 13.22 -6.23 5.45
C TYR A 247 12.42 -5.09 6.07
N LEU A 248 11.61 -4.43 5.24
CA LEU A 248 10.95 -3.17 5.51
C LEU A 248 9.43 -3.36 5.55
N VAL A 249 8.70 -2.37 6.03
CA VAL A 249 7.27 -2.20 5.72
C VAL A 249 7.06 -0.80 5.17
N THR A 250 6.61 -0.70 3.92
CA THR A 250 6.42 0.58 3.20
C THR A 250 4.96 0.89 2.86
N SER A 251 4.04 0.02 3.27
CA SER A 251 2.60 0.11 3.05
C SER A 251 1.82 -0.02 4.36
N PRO A 252 0.67 0.67 4.52
CA PRO A 252 -0.19 0.56 5.70
C PRO A 252 -0.65 -0.90 5.96
N PRO A 253 -0.73 -1.36 7.23
CA PRO A 253 -1.27 -2.67 7.57
C PRO A 253 -2.75 -2.81 7.18
N ALA A 254 -3.17 -3.97 6.66
CA ALA A 254 -4.61 -4.26 6.56
C ALA A 254 -5.18 -4.50 7.97
N VAL A 255 -6.44 -4.14 8.20
CA VAL A 255 -7.12 -4.30 9.51
C VAL A 255 -8.44 -5.03 9.28
N TYR A 256 -8.68 -6.10 10.04
CA TYR A 256 -9.97 -6.80 10.05
C TYR A 256 -10.40 -7.12 11.49
N ALA A 257 -11.49 -6.50 11.96
CA ALA A 257 -12.01 -6.62 13.32
C ALA A 257 -10.98 -6.33 14.44
N ASN A 258 -10.22 -7.34 14.91
CA ASN A 258 -9.11 -7.19 15.86
C ASN A 258 -7.75 -7.66 15.29
N ALA A 259 -7.66 -8.06 14.02
CA ALA A 259 -6.43 -8.50 13.38
C ALA A 259 -5.77 -7.34 12.60
N VAL A 260 -4.50 -7.05 12.91
CA VAL A 260 -3.63 -6.12 12.16
C VAL A 260 -2.68 -6.96 11.32
N ILE A 261 -2.83 -6.89 10.00
CA ILE A 261 -2.23 -7.79 9.03
C ILE A 261 -1.12 -7.04 8.27
N VAL A 262 0.09 -7.58 8.28
CA VAL A 262 1.28 -6.97 7.68
C VAL A 262 1.99 -7.93 6.72
N GLY A 263 2.44 -7.39 5.60
CA GLY A 263 3.42 -8.00 4.71
C GLY A 263 4.81 -7.42 4.93
N SER A 264 5.58 -7.25 3.86
CA SER A 264 6.91 -6.60 3.88
C SER A 264 7.36 -6.17 2.48
N ALA A 265 8.26 -5.19 2.41
CA ALA A 265 9.13 -4.93 1.26
C ALA A 265 10.52 -5.52 1.53
N ILE A 266 11.15 -6.15 0.54
CA ILE A 266 12.41 -6.88 0.70
C ILE A 266 13.41 -6.40 -0.35
N GLY A 267 14.71 -6.36 -0.01
CA GLY A 267 15.78 -6.11 -0.98
C GLY A 267 16.06 -7.34 -1.86
N ASP A 268 15.07 -7.72 -2.66
CA ASP A 268 14.96 -8.81 -3.66
C ASP A 268 16.24 -9.18 -4.43
N ASN A 269 16.91 -8.22 -5.04
CA ASN A 269 17.92 -8.43 -6.06
C ASN A 269 19.35 -8.67 -5.51
N ARG A 270 19.48 -8.80 -4.18
CA ARG A 270 20.78 -8.96 -3.50
C ARG A 270 21.33 -10.40 -3.55
N ALA A 271 20.47 -11.41 -3.44
CA ALA A 271 20.85 -12.82 -3.38
C ALA A 271 19.66 -13.76 -3.69
N THR A 272 19.91 -15.07 -3.74
CA THR A 272 18.82 -16.08 -3.80
C THR A 272 18.19 -16.30 -2.43
N ASP A 273 19.00 -16.54 -1.40
CA ASP A 273 18.61 -17.07 -0.09
C ASP A 273 18.27 -15.96 0.92
N LEU A 274 17.44 -15.01 0.49
CA LEU A 274 17.04 -13.81 1.23
C LEU A 274 16.04 -14.06 2.37
N GLU A 275 15.61 -12.98 3.00
CA GLU A 275 14.45 -12.91 3.88
C GLU A 275 13.19 -13.38 3.13
N ARG A 276 12.23 -13.97 3.85
CA ARG A 276 10.98 -14.50 3.26
C ARG A 276 9.80 -13.61 3.58
N GLY A 277 8.92 -13.42 2.59
CA GLY A 277 7.80 -12.48 2.58
C GLY A 277 6.59 -12.85 3.44
N VAL A 278 6.81 -13.41 4.63
CA VAL A 278 5.78 -14.00 5.49
C VAL A 278 4.76 -12.95 5.95
N ILE A 279 3.52 -13.08 5.46
CA ILE A 279 2.38 -12.26 5.88
C ILE A 279 1.93 -12.73 7.27
N ARG A 280 1.69 -11.80 8.19
CA ARG A 280 1.34 -12.09 9.58
C ARG A 280 0.21 -11.21 10.08
N ALA A 281 -0.62 -11.77 10.95
CA ALA A 281 -1.59 -11.00 11.72
C ALA A 281 -1.21 -10.92 13.19
N PHE A 282 -1.45 -9.76 13.80
CA PHE A 282 -1.27 -9.49 15.21
C PHE A 282 -2.58 -8.96 15.82
N ASP A 283 -2.89 -9.31 17.06
CA ASP A 283 -4.04 -8.75 17.77
C ASP A 283 -3.85 -7.25 18.03
N ALA A 284 -4.82 -6.44 17.60
CA ALA A 284 -4.80 -4.98 17.65
C ALA A 284 -4.60 -4.41 19.07
N ARG A 285 -4.95 -5.18 20.11
CA ARG A 285 -4.86 -4.78 21.52
C ARG A 285 -3.50 -5.12 22.11
N SER A 286 -3.09 -6.37 22.01
CA SER A 286 -1.93 -6.95 22.71
C SER A 286 -0.66 -7.07 21.85
N GLY A 287 -0.77 -6.98 20.52
CA GLY A 287 0.34 -7.27 19.61
C GLY A 287 0.76 -8.75 19.58
N ALA A 288 -0.05 -9.66 20.14
CA ALA A 288 0.19 -11.10 20.06
C ALA A 288 -0.03 -11.59 18.61
N GLN A 289 0.89 -12.38 18.06
CA GLN A 289 0.73 -12.94 16.72
C GLN A 289 -0.43 -13.95 16.71
N LEU A 290 -1.40 -13.74 15.82
CA LEU A 290 -2.58 -14.58 15.61
C LEU A 290 -2.28 -15.71 14.62
N TRP A 291 -1.66 -15.38 13.49
CA TRP A 291 -1.32 -16.32 12.42
C TRP A 291 -0.16 -15.82 11.55
N SER A 292 0.39 -16.71 10.73
CA SER A 292 1.43 -16.45 9.74
C SER A 292 1.21 -17.29 8.49
N PHE A 293 1.34 -16.68 7.30
CA PHE A 293 1.31 -17.35 6.00
C PHE A 293 2.59 -17.02 5.22
N ASP A 294 3.33 -18.05 4.81
CA ASP A 294 4.51 -17.91 3.94
C ASP A 294 4.11 -18.22 2.49
N PRO A 295 4.28 -17.30 1.53
CA PRO A 295 3.96 -17.55 0.12
C PRO A 295 4.86 -18.60 -0.55
N LEU A 296 6.05 -18.87 0.00
CA LEU A 296 7.02 -19.82 -0.54
C LEU A 296 6.93 -21.15 0.23
N PRO A 297 7.13 -22.32 -0.41
CA PRO A 297 7.15 -23.57 0.33
C PRO A 297 8.35 -23.70 1.27
N ASP A 298 8.14 -24.38 2.39
CA ASP A 298 9.12 -24.79 3.39
C ASP A 298 9.16 -26.33 3.56
N SER A 299 8.11 -27.01 3.08
CA SER A 299 7.78 -28.40 3.40
C SER A 299 6.94 -29.05 2.28
N PRO A 300 6.96 -30.39 2.11
CA PRO A 300 6.10 -31.08 1.13
C PRO A 300 4.59 -30.91 1.37
N SER A 301 4.20 -30.51 2.59
CA SER A 301 2.83 -30.20 3.01
C SER A 301 2.34 -28.82 2.57
N HIS A 302 3.23 -27.94 2.10
CA HIS A 302 2.85 -26.59 1.68
C HIS A 302 1.99 -26.63 0.39
N PRO A 303 0.89 -25.85 0.27
CA PRO A 303 -0.01 -25.92 -0.90
C PRO A 303 0.62 -25.61 -2.27
N ALA A 304 1.82 -25.00 -2.29
CA ALA A 304 2.59 -24.78 -3.51
C ALA A 304 3.77 -25.74 -3.72
N ALA A 305 4.01 -26.71 -2.83
CA ALA A 305 5.19 -27.59 -2.87
C ALA A 305 5.35 -28.37 -4.18
N ALA A 306 4.25 -28.71 -4.86
CA ALA A 306 4.27 -29.42 -6.15
C ALA A 306 4.82 -28.61 -7.33
N ASP A 307 4.95 -27.29 -7.18
CA ASP A 307 5.39 -26.35 -8.22
C ASP A 307 6.86 -25.92 -8.06
N TRP A 308 7.60 -26.52 -7.14
CA TRP A 308 8.98 -26.17 -6.78
C TRP A 308 9.87 -27.40 -6.61
N ASP A 309 11.16 -27.20 -6.89
CA ASP A 309 12.20 -27.92 -6.16
C ASP A 309 12.26 -27.38 -4.71
N LEU A 310 12.00 -28.25 -3.72
CA LEU A 310 11.95 -27.86 -2.30
C LEU A 310 13.32 -27.52 -1.70
N ALA A 311 14.42 -28.05 -2.23
CA ALA A 311 15.76 -27.69 -1.78
C ALA A 311 16.11 -26.27 -2.29
N GLN A 312 15.71 -25.94 -3.52
CA GLN A 312 15.79 -24.60 -4.07
C GLN A 312 14.88 -23.61 -3.31
N ALA A 313 13.64 -23.99 -2.99
CA ALA A 313 12.71 -23.15 -2.23
C ALA A 313 13.24 -22.76 -0.83
N ALA A 314 13.89 -23.67 -0.12
CA ALA A 314 14.54 -23.38 1.16
C ALA A 314 15.70 -22.36 1.01
N GLY A 315 16.39 -22.39 -0.14
CA GLY A 315 17.41 -21.43 -0.56
C GLY A 315 16.89 -20.19 -1.31
N THR A 316 15.57 -19.93 -1.27
CA THR A 316 14.91 -18.78 -1.91
C THR A 316 14.33 -17.83 -0.85
N GLY A 317 14.17 -16.55 -1.21
CA GLY A 317 13.51 -15.49 -0.43
C GLY A 317 12.57 -14.63 -1.28
N ALA A 318 12.27 -13.42 -0.81
CA ALA A 318 11.18 -12.57 -1.30
C ALA A 318 9.81 -13.29 -1.21
N GLY A 319 8.99 -13.25 -2.26
CA GLY A 319 7.59 -13.68 -2.28
C GLY A 319 6.65 -12.71 -1.56
N ASN A 320 7.11 -11.49 -1.31
CA ASN A 320 6.56 -10.60 -0.29
C ASN A 320 5.39 -9.72 -0.76
N ALA A 321 4.46 -9.46 0.15
CA ALA A 321 3.37 -8.51 -0.03
C ALA A 321 3.82 -7.11 0.42
N TRP A 322 4.31 -6.30 -0.52
CA TRP A 322 4.70 -4.91 -0.27
C TRP A 322 3.68 -3.88 -0.77
N GLY A 323 2.84 -4.26 -1.75
CA GLY A 323 1.67 -3.49 -2.14
C GLY A 323 0.62 -3.42 -1.01
N VAL A 324 -0.38 -2.55 -1.16
CA VAL A 324 -1.45 -2.43 -0.16
C VAL A 324 -2.42 -3.60 -0.30
N MET A 325 -2.75 -4.23 0.83
CA MET A 325 -3.73 -5.31 0.94
C MET A 325 -5.14 -4.74 1.15
N THR A 326 -6.17 -5.47 0.71
CA THR A 326 -7.58 -5.04 0.79
C THR A 326 -8.39 -6.04 1.61
N VAL A 327 -9.47 -5.61 2.25
CA VAL A 327 -10.26 -6.46 3.16
C VAL A 327 -11.71 -6.52 2.70
N ASP A 328 -12.18 -7.75 2.43
CA ASP A 328 -13.61 -8.04 2.32
C ASP A 328 -14.11 -8.34 3.73
N GLU A 329 -14.69 -7.34 4.41
CA GLU A 329 -15.13 -7.51 5.80
C GLU A 329 -16.33 -8.47 5.96
N GLU A 330 -17.22 -8.47 4.95
CA GLU A 330 -18.44 -9.27 4.85
C GLU A 330 -18.14 -10.77 4.88
N HIS A 331 -17.20 -11.21 4.04
CA HIS A 331 -16.74 -12.59 3.99
C HIS A 331 -15.58 -12.86 4.98
N GLY A 332 -14.91 -11.80 5.45
CA GLY A 332 -13.75 -11.84 6.33
C GLY A 332 -12.49 -12.37 5.62
N LEU A 333 -12.28 -11.92 4.38
CA LEU A 333 -11.10 -12.24 3.58
C LEU A 333 -10.13 -11.07 3.57
N VAL A 334 -8.83 -11.36 3.59
CA VAL A 334 -7.79 -10.39 3.20
C VAL A 334 -7.25 -10.78 1.83
N LEU A 335 -7.28 -9.80 0.91
CA LEU A 335 -6.80 -9.91 -0.46
C LEU A 335 -5.35 -9.38 -0.49
N VAL A 336 -4.42 -10.29 -0.73
CA VAL A 336 -2.98 -10.07 -0.60
C VAL A 336 -2.31 -10.25 -1.96
N PRO A 337 -1.79 -9.19 -2.58
CA PRO A 337 -0.94 -9.32 -3.77
C PRO A 337 0.52 -9.59 -3.35
N THR A 338 1.17 -10.57 -3.98
CA THR A 338 2.58 -10.89 -3.75
C THR A 338 3.49 -10.45 -4.91
N GLY A 339 4.73 -10.14 -4.59
CA GLY A 339 5.81 -9.90 -5.54
C GLY A 339 6.57 -11.15 -5.98
N SER A 340 7.69 -10.93 -6.65
CA SER A 340 8.65 -11.91 -7.17
C SER A 340 9.20 -12.88 -6.11
N ALA A 341 9.87 -13.95 -6.57
CA ALA A 341 10.77 -14.75 -5.74
C ALA A 341 12.23 -14.39 -6.06
N SER A 342 13.09 -14.27 -5.05
CA SER A 342 14.41 -13.63 -5.23
C SER A 342 15.46 -14.53 -5.93
N PRO A 343 16.34 -13.95 -6.77
CA PRO A 343 16.33 -12.58 -7.28
C PRO A 343 15.44 -12.45 -8.53
N ASP A 344 15.04 -11.23 -8.91
CA ASP A 344 13.97 -11.04 -9.90
C ASP A 344 14.36 -11.48 -11.31
N PHE A 345 15.62 -11.27 -11.71
CA PHE A 345 16.05 -11.38 -13.11
C PHE A 345 16.82 -12.68 -13.43
N TYR A 346 16.95 -13.61 -12.47
CA TYR A 346 17.49 -14.95 -12.68
C TYR A 346 16.80 -15.98 -11.76
N GLY A 347 16.03 -16.87 -12.36
CA GLY A 347 15.24 -17.93 -11.72
C GLY A 347 15.91 -19.31 -11.71
N GLY A 348 17.09 -19.49 -12.31
CA GLY A 348 17.86 -20.75 -12.33
C GLY A 348 18.41 -21.25 -10.97
N ARG A 349 17.86 -20.76 -9.87
CA ARG A 349 18.03 -21.22 -8.47
C ARG A 349 16.69 -21.44 -7.74
N ARG A 350 15.58 -21.30 -8.47
CA ARG A 350 14.18 -21.42 -8.06
C ARG A 350 13.35 -22.01 -9.21
N VAL A 351 13.79 -23.13 -9.79
CA VAL A 351 13.11 -23.77 -10.93
C VAL A 351 11.69 -24.21 -10.56
N GLY A 352 10.72 -23.90 -11.42
CA GLY A 352 9.28 -24.14 -11.19
C GLY A 352 8.43 -22.89 -11.44
N SER A 353 7.11 -22.93 -11.25
CA SER A 353 6.23 -21.77 -11.50
C SER A 353 6.40 -20.63 -10.48
N ASN A 354 7.09 -20.92 -9.37
CA ASN A 354 7.29 -20.05 -8.20
C ASN A 354 6.02 -19.63 -7.43
N ARG A 355 4.87 -20.27 -7.64
CA ARG A 355 3.66 -20.04 -6.81
C ARG A 355 4.00 -20.15 -5.30
N PHE A 356 3.61 -19.26 -4.39
CA PHE A 356 2.70 -18.12 -4.48
C PHE A 356 3.39 -16.76 -4.68
N ALA A 357 4.58 -16.70 -5.31
CA ALA A 357 5.07 -15.44 -5.87
C ALA A 357 4.14 -14.95 -7.00
N ASN A 358 4.15 -13.64 -7.25
CA ASN A 358 3.39 -12.94 -8.28
C ASN A 358 1.90 -13.37 -8.35
N SER A 359 1.26 -13.48 -7.18
CA SER A 359 -0.06 -14.07 -6.99
C SER A 359 -0.98 -13.17 -6.17
N LEU A 360 -2.24 -13.07 -6.59
CA LEU A 360 -3.32 -12.55 -5.76
C LEU A 360 -3.83 -13.70 -4.88
N LEU A 361 -3.76 -13.55 -3.56
CA LEU A 361 -4.21 -14.52 -2.57
C LEU A 361 -5.44 -13.99 -1.84
N ALA A 362 -6.39 -14.88 -1.53
CA ALA A 362 -7.41 -14.64 -0.52
C ALA A 362 -7.15 -15.54 0.68
N LEU A 363 -6.86 -14.93 1.83
CA LEU A 363 -6.73 -15.63 3.11
C LEU A 363 -7.94 -15.31 3.99
N ASP A 364 -8.44 -16.26 4.78
CA ASP A 364 -9.36 -15.93 5.88
C ASP A 364 -8.60 -15.06 6.89
N ALA A 365 -9.06 -13.83 7.10
CA ALA A 365 -8.35 -12.81 7.85
C ALA A 365 -8.22 -13.15 9.36
N ARG A 366 -9.01 -14.11 9.87
CA ARG A 366 -8.97 -14.58 11.27
C ARG A 366 -7.92 -15.67 11.51
N SER A 367 -7.56 -16.46 10.50
CA SER A 367 -6.73 -17.66 10.64
C SER A 367 -5.51 -17.73 9.70
N GLY A 368 -5.42 -16.86 8.69
CA GLY A 368 -4.37 -16.89 7.67
C GLY A 368 -4.49 -18.07 6.69
N LYS A 369 -5.56 -18.86 6.79
CA LYS A 369 -5.79 -20.01 5.92
C LYS A 369 -6.09 -19.52 4.50
N LEU A 370 -5.34 -20.03 3.52
CA LEU A 370 -5.62 -19.83 2.10
C LEU A 370 -7.03 -20.36 1.74
N VAL A 371 -7.83 -19.49 1.12
CA VAL A 371 -9.17 -19.79 0.59
C VAL A 371 -9.09 -20.01 -0.92
N TRP A 372 -8.49 -19.05 -1.65
CA TRP A 372 -8.17 -19.19 -3.08
C TRP A 372 -6.92 -18.36 -3.44
N HIS A 373 -6.36 -18.61 -4.62
CA HIS A 373 -5.27 -17.82 -5.20
C HIS A 373 -5.41 -17.73 -6.72
N ARG A 374 -4.79 -16.71 -7.33
CA ARG A 374 -4.54 -16.62 -8.78
C ARG A 374 -3.12 -16.09 -9.01
N GLN A 375 -2.26 -16.93 -9.59
CA GLN A 375 -0.92 -16.49 -10.02
C GLN A 375 -1.06 -15.76 -11.36
N LEU A 376 -0.46 -14.58 -11.49
CA LEU A 376 -0.59 -13.71 -12.67
C LEU A 376 0.73 -13.56 -13.45
N ILE A 377 1.86 -13.98 -12.87
CA ILE A 377 3.14 -14.20 -13.57
C ILE A 377 3.69 -15.55 -13.10
N HIS A 378 3.99 -16.46 -14.03
CA HIS A 378 4.67 -17.72 -13.72
C HIS A 378 6.18 -17.54 -13.87
N HIS A 379 6.95 -17.98 -12.87
CA HIS A 379 8.41 -17.90 -12.88
C HIS A 379 8.91 -16.51 -13.31
N ASP A 380 8.60 -15.48 -12.53
CA ASP A 380 8.94 -14.10 -12.89
C ASP A 380 10.44 -13.93 -13.15
N LEU A 381 10.77 -13.22 -14.22
CA LEU A 381 12.13 -12.88 -14.66
C LEU A 381 12.26 -11.37 -14.95
N TRP A 382 11.32 -10.55 -14.47
CA TRP A 382 11.06 -9.21 -15.01
C TRP A 382 10.80 -8.11 -13.98
N ASP A 383 10.72 -8.45 -12.67
CA ASP A 383 10.24 -7.54 -11.62
C ASP A 383 8.80 -7.07 -11.96
N TYR A 384 7.91 -8.04 -12.21
CA TYR A 384 6.49 -7.85 -12.54
C TYR A 384 5.57 -8.20 -11.36
N ASP A 385 5.90 -7.67 -10.18
CA ASP A 385 5.05 -7.69 -8.98
C ASP A 385 3.61 -7.24 -9.23
N LEU A 386 2.70 -7.75 -8.39
CA LEU A 386 1.34 -7.25 -8.25
C LEU A 386 1.35 -6.01 -7.33
N ALA A 387 2.11 -4.98 -7.70
CA ALA A 387 2.35 -3.81 -6.86
C ALA A 387 1.06 -3.05 -6.47
N ALA A 388 0.06 -3.04 -7.36
CA ALA A 388 -1.20 -2.33 -7.18
C ALA A 388 -2.12 -2.99 -6.14
N GLN A 389 -2.81 -2.18 -5.35
CA GLN A 389 -3.87 -2.63 -4.46
C GLN A 389 -4.97 -3.40 -5.24
N PRO A 390 -5.43 -4.58 -4.78
CA PRO A 390 -6.59 -5.25 -5.35
C PRO A 390 -7.85 -4.46 -4.97
N VAL A 391 -8.66 -4.05 -5.94
CA VAL A 391 -9.86 -3.23 -5.69
C VAL A 391 -11.11 -4.11 -5.68
N LEU A 392 -11.93 -4.00 -4.64
CA LEU A 392 -13.22 -4.69 -4.53
C LEU A 392 -14.37 -3.81 -5.02
N GLY A 393 -15.41 -4.44 -5.55
CA GLY A 393 -16.65 -3.79 -5.99
C GLY A 393 -17.52 -4.73 -6.80
N ASP A 394 -18.73 -4.32 -7.12
CA ASP A 394 -19.64 -5.11 -7.95
C ASP A 394 -19.47 -4.74 -9.43
N ILE A 395 -19.33 -5.74 -10.31
CA ILE A 395 -19.24 -5.53 -11.76
C ILE A 395 -20.44 -6.09 -12.53
N GLU A 396 -20.89 -5.38 -13.56
CA GLU A 396 -21.95 -5.85 -14.46
C GLU A 396 -21.42 -6.93 -15.43
N VAL A 397 -21.61 -8.21 -15.08
CA VAL A 397 -21.38 -9.35 -15.99
C VAL A 397 -22.70 -9.72 -16.65
N GLN A 398 -22.80 -9.51 -17.97
CA GLN A 398 -24.01 -9.81 -18.77
C GLN A 398 -25.29 -9.10 -18.26
N GLY A 399 -25.14 -7.95 -17.56
CA GLY A 399 -26.25 -7.21 -16.96
C GLY A 399 -26.65 -7.67 -15.55
N VAL A 400 -25.87 -8.56 -14.93
CA VAL A 400 -26.01 -8.97 -13.52
C VAL A 400 -24.82 -8.40 -12.72
N PRO A 401 -25.03 -7.73 -11.57
CA PRO A 401 -23.94 -7.34 -10.69
C PRO A 401 -23.30 -8.60 -10.05
N VAL A 402 -21.96 -8.66 -10.07
CA VAL A 402 -21.18 -9.77 -9.51
C VAL A 402 -20.10 -9.19 -8.58
N PRO A 403 -20.08 -9.60 -7.29
CA PRO A 403 -19.03 -9.25 -6.34
C PRO A 403 -17.63 -9.65 -6.83
N ALA A 404 -16.79 -8.65 -7.10
CA ALA A 404 -15.52 -8.85 -7.78
C ALA A 404 -14.31 -8.23 -7.07
N VAL A 405 -13.14 -8.70 -7.48
CA VAL A 405 -11.83 -8.11 -7.22
C VAL A 405 -11.14 -7.85 -8.56
N ILE A 406 -10.69 -6.61 -8.74
CA ILE A 406 -9.98 -6.11 -9.91
C ILE A 406 -8.49 -5.98 -9.52
N GLN A 407 -7.60 -6.61 -10.28
CA GLN A 407 -6.16 -6.52 -10.09
C GLN A 407 -5.52 -5.87 -11.32
N ALA A 408 -4.96 -4.66 -11.13
CA ALA A 408 -4.01 -4.07 -12.05
C ALA A 408 -2.59 -4.61 -11.77
N THR A 409 -1.71 -4.58 -12.76
CA THR A 409 -0.40 -5.25 -12.69
C THR A 409 0.71 -4.44 -13.35
N LYS A 410 1.97 -4.70 -12.97
CA LYS A 410 3.14 -4.13 -13.64
C LYS A 410 3.23 -4.49 -15.13
N THR A 411 2.63 -5.59 -15.60
CA THR A 411 2.53 -5.87 -17.05
C THR A 411 1.59 -4.92 -17.80
N GLY A 412 0.80 -4.12 -17.08
CA GLY A 412 -0.25 -3.25 -17.65
C GLY A 412 -1.54 -4.00 -18.01
N MET A 413 -1.71 -5.24 -17.57
CA MET A 413 -2.96 -5.98 -17.74
C MET A 413 -3.90 -5.79 -16.55
N LEU A 414 -5.22 -5.83 -16.83
CA LEU A 414 -6.29 -5.86 -15.84
C LEU A 414 -6.85 -7.28 -15.77
N TYR A 415 -6.89 -7.87 -14.57
CA TYR A 415 -7.50 -9.16 -14.29
C TYR A 415 -8.69 -8.96 -13.36
N VAL A 416 -9.77 -9.72 -13.55
CA VAL A 416 -10.99 -9.58 -12.74
C VAL A 416 -11.53 -10.94 -12.36
N PHE A 417 -11.77 -11.11 -11.05
CA PHE A 417 -12.20 -12.35 -10.44
C PHE A 417 -13.40 -12.11 -9.54
N GLU A 418 -14.26 -13.11 -9.36
CA GLU A 418 -15.27 -13.12 -8.30
C GLU A 418 -14.57 -13.18 -6.92
N ARG A 419 -14.96 -12.32 -5.97
CA ARG A 419 -14.11 -12.02 -4.79
C ARG A 419 -14.02 -13.14 -3.75
N THR A 420 -15.01 -14.03 -3.66
CA THR A 420 -15.11 -15.07 -2.62
C THR A 420 -14.48 -16.42 -3.01
N GLY A 421 -14.52 -16.79 -4.30
CA GLY A 421 -13.95 -18.02 -4.86
C GLY A 421 -12.87 -17.80 -5.94
N GLY A 422 -12.58 -16.56 -6.30
CA GLY A 422 -11.51 -16.18 -7.23
C GLY A 422 -11.78 -16.52 -8.69
N GLN A 423 -13.01 -16.85 -9.08
CA GLN A 423 -13.28 -17.34 -10.44
C GLN A 423 -13.15 -16.22 -11.47
N PRO A 424 -12.45 -16.42 -12.61
CA PRO A 424 -12.23 -15.36 -13.60
C PRO A 424 -13.55 -14.93 -14.24
N LEU A 425 -13.88 -13.64 -14.11
CA LEU A 425 -15.09 -13.03 -14.69
C LEU A 425 -14.88 -12.54 -16.13
N VAL A 426 -13.62 -12.49 -16.56
CA VAL A 426 -13.19 -12.28 -17.94
C VAL A 426 -12.30 -13.45 -18.37
N PRO A 427 -12.37 -13.95 -19.62
CA PRO A 427 -11.47 -14.99 -20.10
C PRO A 427 -10.00 -14.63 -19.89
N ILE A 428 -9.23 -15.59 -19.37
CA ILE A 428 -7.76 -15.55 -19.27
C ILE A 428 -7.23 -16.71 -20.11
N SER A 429 -6.19 -16.46 -20.89
CA SER A 429 -5.59 -17.44 -21.80
C SER A 429 -4.09 -17.60 -21.55
N GLU A 430 -3.65 -18.83 -21.33
CA GLU A 430 -2.23 -19.18 -21.40
C GLU A 430 -1.74 -18.99 -22.84
N ARG A 431 -0.74 -18.12 -23.02
CA ARG A 431 -0.11 -17.88 -24.33
C ARG A 431 1.39 -18.20 -24.25
N PRO A 432 1.97 -18.88 -25.25
CA PRO A 432 3.41 -19.15 -25.28
C PRO A 432 4.26 -17.88 -25.21
N VAL A 433 5.38 -17.95 -24.49
CA VAL A 433 6.36 -16.86 -24.34
C VAL A 433 7.79 -17.32 -24.69
N PRO A 434 8.74 -16.40 -24.95
CA PRO A 434 10.11 -16.77 -25.31
C PRO A 434 10.83 -17.55 -24.20
N ALA A 435 11.54 -18.62 -24.57
CA ALA A 435 12.39 -19.38 -23.65
C ALA A 435 13.66 -18.60 -23.26
N SER A 436 14.31 -18.96 -22.15
CA SER A 436 15.63 -18.41 -21.82
C SER A 436 16.73 -19.05 -22.67
N HIS A 437 17.78 -18.27 -22.95
CA HIS A 437 19.02 -18.75 -23.57
C HIS A 437 20.19 -18.83 -22.55
N VAL A 438 19.94 -18.36 -21.32
CA VAL A 438 20.98 -18.20 -20.30
C VAL A 438 21.26 -19.56 -19.64
N PRO A 439 22.52 -20.04 -19.61
CA PRO A 439 22.86 -21.32 -19.00
C PRO A 439 22.40 -21.44 -17.53
N GLY A 440 21.62 -22.48 -17.25
CA GLY A 440 21.04 -22.74 -15.93
C GLY A 440 19.64 -22.16 -15.71
N GLU A 441 19.12 -21.35 -16.64
CA GLU A 441 17.81 -20.73 -16.54
C GLU A 441 16.70 -21.56 -17.20
N GLN A 442 15.48 -21.55 -16.63
CA GLN A 442 14.31 -22.24 -17.17
C GLN A 442 13.02 -21.41 -17.04
N ALA A 443 12.91 -20.38 -17.88
CA ALA A 443 11.68 -19.59 -18.05
C ALA A 443 10.45 -20.47 -18.31
N TRP A 444 9.31 -20.11 -17.70
CA TRP A 444 8.05 -20.84 -17.87
C TRP A 444 7.50 -20.69 -19.30
N PRO A 445 6.95 -21.75 -19.93
CA PRO A 445 6.65 -21.75 -21.37
C PRO A 445 5.44 -20.89 -21.78
N THR A 446 4.58 -20.49 -20.84
CA THR A 446 3.38 -19.68 -21.09
C THR A 446 3.23 -18.57 -20.06
N GLN A 447 2.33 -17.61 -20.30
CA GLN A 447 1.87 -16.66 -19.28
C GLN A 447 0.35 -16.40 -19.42
N PRO A 448 -0.35 -16.03 -18.32
CA PRO A 448 -1.78 -15.76 -18.33
C PRO A 448 -2.08 -14.36 -18.87
N PHE A 449 -2.65 -14.28 -20.07
CA PHE A 449 -3.13 -13.01 -20.63
C PHE A 449 -4.64 -12.85 -20.42
N SER A 450 -5.03 -11.73 -19.81
CA SER A 450 -6.42 -11.30 -19.73
C SER A 450 -6.99 -10.93 -21.11
N SER A 451 -8.29 -11.11 -21.29
CA SER A 451 -9.04 -10.63 -22.47
C SER A 451 -9.51 -9.17 -22.37
N LEU A 452 -9.33 -8.53 -21.21
CA LEU A 452 -9.47 -7.07 -21.09
C LEU A 452 -8.35 -6.35 -21.87
N PRO A 453 -8.59 -5.10 -22.32
CA PRO A 453 -7.58 -4.34 -23.04
C PRO A 453 -6.39 -4.05 -22.13
N ALA A 454 -5.20 -4.48 -22.56
CA ALA A 454 -3.96 -4.12 -21.91
C ALA A 454 -3.74 -2.59 -22.00
N LEU A 455 -3.35 -1.99 -20.89
CA LEU A 455 -3.12 -0.55 -20.76
C LEU A 455 -1.78 -0.11 -21.38
N THR A 456 -0.87 -1.06 -21.62
CA THR A 456 0.47 -0.87 -22.20
C THR A 456 0.69 -1.78 -23.42
N PRO A 457 1.57 -1.40 -24.37
CA PRO A 457 1.92 -2.24 -25.51
C PRO A 457 2.57 -3.57 -25.07
N GLN A 458 1.92 -4.69 -25.38
CA GLN A 458 2.39 -6.05 -25.07
C GLN A 458 3.35 -6.64 -26.14
N ARG A 459 3.65 -5.86 -27.18
CA ARG A 459 4.43 -6.28 -28.36
C ARG A 459 5.93 -5.96 -28.21
N PRO A 460 6.82 -6.56 -29.03
CA PRO A 460 8.20 -6.11 -29.11
C PRO A 460 8.29 -4.63 -29.49
N VAL A 461 9.27 -3.93 -28.92
CA VAL A 461 9.73 -2.60 -29.36
C VAL A 461 10.79 -2.84 -30.44
N LEU A 462 10.49 -2.41 -31.66
CA LEU A 462 11.30 -2.67 -32.85
C LEU A 462 12.19 -1.45 -33.16
N PRO A 463 13.29 -1.62 -33.92
CA PRO A 463 14.12 -0.49 -34.35
C PRO A 463 13.36 0.57 -35.17
N SER A 464 12.20 0.24 -35.73
CA SER A 464 11.28 1.20 -36.37
C SER A 464 10.58 2.15 -35.40
N ASP A 465 10.32 1.71 -34.16
CA ASP A 465 9.71 2.48 -33.08
C ASP A 465 10.67 3.50 -32.46
N ALA A 466 11.95 3.43 -32.82
CA ALA A 466 12.99 4.33 -32.35
C ALA A 466 12.59 5.80 -32.57
N TRP A 467 12.78 6.61 -31.54
CA TRP A 467 12.49 8.04 -31.51
C TRP A 467 13.75 8.82 -31.10
N GLY A 468 13.69 10.15 -31.23
CA GLY A 468 14.76 11.08 -30.89
C GLY A 468 14.52 12.44 -31.53
N LEU A 469 15.12 13.51 -30.98
CA LEU A 469 14.94 14.89 -31.47
C LEU A 469 15.67 15.15 -32.80
N THR A 470 16.65 14.34 -33.17
CA THR A 470 17.35 14.42 -34.46
C THR A 470 17.46 13.07 -35.15
N PHE A 471 17.81 13.08 -36.44
CA PHE A 471 18.08 11.85 -37.20
C PHE A 471 19.27 11.04 -36.64
N TRP A 472 20.24 11.70 -36.00
CA TRP A 472 21.38 11.07 -35.33
C TRP A 472 20.95 10.40 -34.03
N ASP A 473 20.22 11.13 -33.20
CA ASP A 473 19.67 10.71 -31.92
C ASP A 473 18.73 9.50 -32.09
N ARG A 474 17.76 9.61 -33.00
CA ARG A 474 16.90 8.51 -33.45
C ARG A 474 17.70 7.34 -34.04
N GLY A 475 18.78 7.62 -34.76
CA GLY A 475 19.69 6.61 -35.29
C GLY A 475 20.36 5.79 -34.18
N LYS A 476 20.87 6.46 -33.14
CA LYS A 476 21.45 5.80 -31.96
C LYS A 476 20.43 4.96 -31.21
N CYS A 477 19.21 5.47 -31.01
CA CYS A 477 18.13 4.69 -30.43
C CYS A 477 17.73 3.45 -31.25
N ARG A 478 17.65 3.57 -32.59
CA ARG A 478 17.41 2.42 -33.49
C ARG A 478 18.50 1.37 -33.34
N ASP A 479 19.76 1.80 -33.34
CA ASP A 479 20.91 0.89 -33.29
C ASP A 479 21.03 0.21 -31.91
N LEU A 480 20.68 0.92 -30.82
CA LEU A 480 20.57 0.35 -29.47
C LEU A 480 19.43 -0.69 -29.39
N ILE A 481 18.22 -0.36 -29.86
CA ILE A 481 17.08 -1.30 -29.88
C ILE A 481 17.42 -2.54 -30.71
N ALA A 482 18.16 -2.40 -31.82
CA ALA A 482 18.62 -3.52 -32.64
C ALA A 482 19.72 -4.39 -31.99
N SER A 483 20.44 -3.85 -31.00
CA SER A 483 21.49 -4.59 -30.28
C SER A 483 20.95 -5.47 -29.14
N LEU A 484 19.80 -5.11 -28.58
CA LEU A 484 19.16 -5.79 -27.46
C LEU A 484 18.32 -7.00 -27.90
N ARG A 485 18.05 -7.92 -26.98
CA ARG A 485 17.04 -8.97 -27.15
C ARG A 485 15.64 -8.37 -26.92
N ASN A 486 14.71 -8.57 -27.86
CA ASN A 486 13.31 -8.20 -27.68
C ASN A 486 12.36 -9.08 -28.51
N GLU A 487 11.55 -9.87 -27.82
CA GLU A 487 10.57 -10.81 -28.38
C GLU A 487 9.17 -10.60 -27.78
N GLY A 488 8.96 -9.50 -27.03
CA GLY A 488 7.71 -9.14 -26.37
C GLY A 488 7.87 -8.89 -24.87
N ILE A 489 6.76 -8.56 -24.18
CA ILE A 489 6.73 -8.21 -22.75
C ILE A 489 7.39 -9.23 -21.82
N PHE A 490 7.33 -10.53 -22.16
CA PHE A 490 7.90 -11.64 -21.40
C PHE A 490 9.19 -12.20 -22.04
N THR A 491 10.04 -11.35 -22.61
CA THR A 491 11.38 -11.76 -23.08
C THR A 491 12.30 -11.97 -21.87
N PRO A 492 12.90 -13.16 -21.63
CA PRO A 492 13.80 -13.34 -20.49
C PRO A 492 15.05 -12.44 -20.57
N PRO A 493 15.61 -12.03 -19.42
CA PRO A 493 16.92 -11.38 -19.35
C PRO A 493 18.02 -12.19 -20.03
N ASP A 494 19.01 -11.50 -20.60
CA ASP A 494 20.06 -12.08 -21.44
C ASP A 494 21.39 -11.34 -21.20
N THR A 495 22.52 -11.98 -21.52
CA THR A 495 23.85 -11.38 -21.32
C THR A 495 24.19 -10.30 -22.34
N ARG A 496 23.48 -10.27 -23.48
CA ARG A 496 23.53 -9.15 -24.44
C ARG A 496 22.61 -7.97 -24.08
N GLY A 497 21.87 -8.07 -22.97
CA GLY A 497 20.81 -7.13 -22.60
C GLY A 497 19.48 -7.43 -23.27
N THR A 498 18.40 -7.37 -22.48
CA THR A 498 17.00 -7.54 -22.92
C THR A 498 16.22 -6.24 -22.70
N LEU A 499 15.37 -5.88 -23.66
CA LEU A 499 14.50 -4.71 -23.61
C LEU A 499 13.11 -5.12 -23.09
N LEU A 500 12.73 -4.58 -21.93
CA LEU A 500 11.43 -4.78 -21.29
C LEU A 500 10.48 -3.62 -21.60
N SER A 501 9.25 -3.93 -21.99
CA SER A 501 8.20 -2.95 -22.32
C SER A 501 6.83 -3.49 -21.90
N PRO A 502 6.16 -2.89 -20.89
CA PRO A 502 6.69 -1.86 -19.99
C PRO A 502 7.94 -2.34 -19.23
N GLY A 503 8.79 -1.42 -18.76
CA GLY A 503 9.92 -1.77 -17.90
C GLY A 503 9.52 -2.29 -16.52
N TYR A 504 10.50 -2.56 -15.66
CA TYR A 504 10.30 -3.05 -14.28
C TYR A 504 9.61 -2.06 -13.32
N ILE A 505 9.52 -0.77 -13.69
CA ILE A 505 8.60 0.20 -13.05
C ILE A 505 7.13 -0.21 -13.29
N GLY A 506 6.86 -0.93 -14.38
CA GLY A 506 5.55 -1.47 -14.74
C GLY A 506 4.56 -0.45 -15.28
N GLY A 507 3.56 -0.95 -16.00
CA GLY A 507 2.41 -0.18 -16.47
C GLY A 507 1.67 0.47 -15.31
N VAL A 508 1.07 -0.34 -14.44
CA VAL A 508 0.44 0.14 -13.19
C VAL A 508 1.25 -0.39 -12.00
N ASN A 509 1.80 0.53 -11.21
CA ASN A 509 2.57 0.26 -9.99
C ASN A 509 1.68 0.47 -8.73
N TRP A 510 2.24 0.63 -7.53
CA TRP A 510 1.56 0.73 -6.23
C TRP A 510 0.48 1.81 -6.13
N GLY A 511 0.55 2.84 -6.97
CA GLY A 511 -0.52 3.84 -7.09
C GLY A 511 -1.87 3.21 -7.45
N GLY A 512 -1.86 2.12 -8.23
CA GLY A 512 -3.04 1.36 -8.60
C GLY A 512 -4.00 2.17 -9.49
N MET A 513 -5.27 2.06 -9.17
CA MET A 513 -6.39 2.59 -9.96
C MET A 513 -7.50 3.09 -9.05
N ALA A 514 -8.35 3.96 -9.58
CA ALA A 514 -9.66 4.23 -9.02
C ALA A 514 -10.73 3.41 -9.78
N PHE A 515 -11.80 3.02 -9.09
CA PHE A 515 -12.94 2.32 -9.66
C PHE A 515 -14.23 3.11 -9.39
N ASP A 516 -14.85 3.61 -10.46
CA ASP A 516 -16.21 4.16 -10.41
C ASP A 516 -17.18 3.01 -10.71
N GLU A 517 -17.80 2.48 -9.66
CA GLU A 517 -18.72 1.35 -9.74
C GLU A 517 -20.01 1.70 -10.51
N GLN A 518 -20.54 2.92 -10.37
CA GLN A 518 -21.76 3.37 -11.06
C GLN A 518 -21.55 3.45 -12.59
N ARG A 519 -20.41 4.00 -13.01
CA ARG A 519 -20.02 4.12 -14.43
C ARG A 519 -19.31 2.86 -14.94
N GLN A 520 -19.00 1.90 -14.06
CA GLN A 520 -18.22 0.68 -14.33
C GLN A 520 -16.87 0.99 -14.99
N ARG A 521 -16.16 1.98 -14.44
CA ARG A 521 -14.89 2.48 -14.97
C ARG A 521 -13.72 2.17 -14.04
N VAL A 522 -12.70 1.53 -14.58
CA VAL A 522 -11.35 1.57 -14.01
C VAL A 522 -10.63 2.78 -14.58
N ILE A 523 -10.02 3.60 -13.73
CA ILE A 523 -9.15 4.70 -14.14
C ILE A 523 -7.76 4.52 -13.51
N ALA A 524 -6.72 4.45 -14.34
CA ALA A 524 -5.35 4.19 -13.91
C ALA A 524 -4.35 5.19 -14.48
N ALA A 525 -3.33 5.53 -13.69
CA ALA A 525 -2.10 6.15 -14.17
C ALA A 525 -1.16 5.03 -14.66
N VAL A 526 -0.59 5.20 -15.86
CA VAL A 526 0.09 4.13 -16.59
C VAL A 526 1.43 4.62 -17.13
N ASN A 527 2.49 3.83 -16.99
CA ASN A 527 3.79 4.06 -17.65
C ASN A 527 3.94 3.22 -18.94
N HIS A 528 4.61 3.80 -19.93
CA HIS A 528 4.97 3.16 -21.21
C HIS A 528 6.48 3.14 -21.45
N LEU A 529 7.27 3.53 -20.44
CA LEU A 529 8.73 3.64 -20.55
C LEU A 529 9.37 2.24 -20.73
N PRO A 530 10.09 1.99 -21.83
CA PRO A 530 10.89 0.79 -21.98
C PRO A 530 12.20 0.90 -21.19
N MET A 531 12.66 -0.23 -20.67
CA MET A 531 13.87 -0.31 -19.85
C MET A 531 14.70 -1.53 -20.27
N VAL A 532 15.98 -1.54 -19.92
CA VAL A 532 16.94 -2.59 -20.27
C VAL A 532 17.38 -3.32 -19.02
N VAL A 533 17.51 -4.64 -19.12
CA VAL A 533 18.12 -5.50 -18.09
C VAL A 533 19.18 -6.36 -18.75
N THR A 534 20.40 -6.34 -18.22
CA THR A 534 21.53 -7.14 -18.68
C THR A 534 22.02 -8.04 -17.56
N LEU A 535 22.09 -9.36 -17.79
CA LEU A 535 22.77 -10.29 -16.88
C LEU A 535 24.27 -10.26 -17.15
N MET A 536 25.07 -10.19 -16.09
CA MET A 536 26.51 -9.94 -16.17
C MET A 536 27.26 -10.95 -15.32
N SER A 537 28.45 -11.39 -15.72
CA SER A 537 29.30 -12.14 -14.79
C SER A 537 29.68 -11.26 -13.60
N HIS A 538 29.93 -11.86 -12.43
CA HIS A 538 30.36 -11.12 -11.23
C HIS A 538 31.63 -10.29 -11.46
N GLN A 539 32.52 -10.71 -12.36
CA GLN A 539 33.71 -9.96 -12.75
C GLN A 539 33.38 -8.70 -13.57
N GLU A 540 32.41 -8.77 -14.47
CA GLU A 540 31.94 -7.61 -15.24
C GLU A 540 31.16 -6.64 -14.34
N LEU A 541 30.38 -7.18 -13.39
CA LEU A 541 29.67 -6.39 -12.39
C LEU A 541 30.63 -5.58 -11.52
N GLU A 542 31.70 -6.19 -11.00
CA GLU A 542 32.74 -5.50 -10.23
C GLU A 542 33.49 -4.43 -11.04
N ARG A 543 33.66 -4.65 -12.35
CA ARG A 543 34.32 -3.71 -13.27
C ARG A 543 33.43 -2.50 -13.55
N GLU A 544 32.17 -2.73 -13.93
CA GLU A 544 31.27 -1.69 -14.44
C GLU A 544 30.54 -0.95 -13.32
N GLY A 545 30.18 -1.63 -12.22
CA GLY A 545 29.59 -1.00 -11.03
C GLY A 545 30.56 -0.10 -10.25
N ARG A 546 31.83 -0.04 -10.65
CA ARG A 546 32.85 0.92 -10.18
C ARG A 546 33.19 2.00 -11.22
N SER A 547 32.49 2.01 -12.36
CA SER A 547 32.76 2.94 -13.48
C SER A 547 31.71 4.05 -13.56
N GLU A 548 32.14 5.24 -13.98
CA GLU A 548 31.23 6.37 -14.26
C GLU A 548 30.55 6.25 -15.64
N GLN A 549 30.76 5.14 -16.37
CA GLN A 549 30.22 4.90 -17.71
C GLN A 549 28.70 4.65 -17.72
N PHE A 550 28.12 4.29 -16.57
CA PHE A 550 26.73 3.82 -16.44
C PHE A 550 25.95 4.66 -15.38
N PRO A 551 25.80 5.98 -15.58
CA PRO A 551 25.29 6.90 -14.55
C PRO A 551 23.78 6.77 -14.24
N HIS A 552 23.01 6.11 -15.11
CA HIS A 552 21.56 5.90 -14.95
C HIS A 552 21.20 4.45 -14.58
N SER A 553 22.20 3.64 -14.28
CA SER A 553 22.07 2.19 -14.22
C SER A 553 22.17 1.68 -12.78
N GLU A 554 21.23 0.86 -12.36
CA GLU A 554 21.26 0.18 -11.06
C GLU A 554 21.90 -1.20 -11.22
N PHE A 555 22.87 -1.51 -10.36
CA PHE A 555 23.59 -2.77 -10.31
C PHE A 555 23.24 -3.51 -9.02
N ALA A 556 22.98 -4.82 -9.10
CA ALA A 556 22.88 -5.67 -7.90
C ALA A 556 23.53 -7.06 -8.11
N PRO A 557 24.03 -7.69 -7.03
CA PRO A 557 24.92 -8.84 -7.16
C PRO A 557 24.23 -10.20 -7.36
N GLN A 558 22.94 -10.36 -7.01
CA GLN A 558 22.24 -11.65 -7.09
C GLN A 558 23.07 -12.84 -6.54
N THR A 559 23.72 -12.65 -5.38
CA THR A 559 24.61 -13.63 -4.74
C THR A 559 23.97 -15.02 -4.64
N GLY A 560 24.69 -16.06 -5.07
CA GLY A 560 24.19 -17.44 -5.17
C GLY A 560 23.84 -17.90 -6.59
N THR A 561 23.63 -16.94 -7.51
CA THR A 561 23.51 -17.18 -8.95
C THR A 561 24.86 -17.01 -9.67
N PRO A 562 25.00 -17.43 -10.95
CA PRO A 562 26.19 -17.16 -11.76
C PRO A 562 26.33 -15.70 -12.22
N TYR A 563 25.30 -14.86 -12.07
CA TYR A 563 25.20 -13.56 -12.73
C TYR A 563 24.75 -12.45 -11.78
N GLY A 564 25.43 -11.31 -11.73
CA GLY A 564 24.78 -10.07 -11.30
C GLY A 564 23.88 -9.51 -12.40
N MET A 565 23.24 -8.36 -12.16
CA MET A 565 22.58 -7.61 -13.24
C MET A 565 22.93 -6.11 -13.23
N ARG A 566 22.75 -5.49 -14.40
CA ARG A 566 22.59 -4.04 -14.58
C ARG A 566 21.21 -3.78 -15.16
N ARG A 567 20.45 -2.83 -14.59
CA ARG A 567 19.14 -2.38 -15.11
C ARG A 567 19.09 -0.87 -15.26
N GLU A 568 18.53 -0.38 -16.38
CA GLU A 568 18.60 1.03 -16.78
C GLU A 568 17.43 1.44 -17.68
N PRO A 569 16.99 2.71 -17.69
CA PRO A 569 16.00 3.20 -18.66
C PRO A 569 16.59 3.18 -20.09
N LEU A 570 15.75 2.91 -21.10
CA LEU A 570 16.18 2.90 -22.50
C LEU A 570 16.30 4.33 -23.05
N LEU A 571 17.42 5.00 -22.74
CA LEU A 571 17.68 6.40 -23.10
C LEU A 571 18.62 6.55 -24.31
N SER A 572 18.52 7.69 -24.97
CA SER A 572 19.43 8.17 -26.00
C SER A 572 20.68 8.84 -25.38
N PRO A 573 21.70 9.21 -26.18
CA PRO A 573 22.85 9.99 -25.70
C PRO A 573 22.53 11.41 -25.20
N TRP A 574 21.26 11.83 -25.21
CA TRP A 574 20.76 13.09 -24.66
C TRP A 574 19.73 12.86 -23.53
N ASP A 575 19.77 11.69 -22.90
CA ASP A 575 18.93 11.27 -21.77
C ASP A 575 17.41 11.25 -22.06
N LEU A 576 17.05 11.20 -23.34
CA LEU A 576 15.66 11.10 -23.81
C LEU A 576 15.26 9.64 -24.03
N PRO A 577 14.05 9.20 -23.66
CA PRO A 577 13.60 7.85 -23.95
C PRO A 577 13.60 7.53 -25.45
N CYS A 578 14.13 6.36 -25.82
CA CYS A 578 14.32 5.96 -27.21
C CYS A 578 13.04 5.55 -27.96
N THR A 579 11.86 5.66 -27.35
CA THR A 579 10.55 5.43 -27.99
C THR A 579 9.73 6.71 -27.98
N ALA A 580 8.79 6.84 -28.93
CA ALA A 580 7.96 8.03 -29.02
C ALA A 580 7.05 8.22 -27.78
N PRO A 581 6.78 9.46 -27.35
CA PRO A 581 5.77 9.73 -26.33
C PRO A 581 4.36 9.33 -26.81
N PRO A 582 3.40 9.02 -25.90
CA PRO A 582 3.49 9.26 -24.46
C PRO A 582 4.24 8.19 -23.66
N TRP A 583 5.10 8.62 -22.73
CA TRP A 583 5.80 7.74 -21.79
C TRP A 583 4.98 7.48 -20.51
N GLY A 584 3.95 8.27 -20.28
CA GLY A 584 2.95 8.08 -19.24
C GLY A 584 1.56 8.61 -19.65
N THR A 585 0.51 7.89 -19.29
CA THR A 585 -0.88 8.25 -19.64
C THR A 585 -1.84 8.02 -18.49
N LEU A 586 -2.92 8.80 -18.44
CA LEU A 586 -4.12 8.46 -17.68
C LEU A 586 -5.08 7.72 -18.63
N VAL A 587 -5.64 6.60 -18.18
CA VAL A 587 -6.48 5.71 -19.00
C VAL A 587 -7.79 5.39 -18.28
N SER A 588 -8.93 5.43 -18.99
CA SER A 588 -10.21 4.88 -18.50
C SER A 588 -10.63 3.66 -19.32
N VAL A 589 -10.94 2.56 -18.63
CA VAL A 589 -11.50 1.33 -19.19
C VAL A 589 -12.94 1.15 -18.72
N ASP A 590 -13.84 0.87 -19.66
CA ASP A 590 -15.23 0.49 -19.44
C ASP A 590 -15.33 -1.04 -19.38
N LEU A 591 -15.53 -1.58 -18.17
CA LEU A 591 -15.52 -3.03 -17.94
C LEU A 591 -16.67 -3.74 -18.67
N ARG A 592 -17.86 -3.11 -18.71
CA ARG A 592 -19.07 -3.64 -19.38
C ARG A 592 -18.87 -3.88 -20.87
N ARG A 593 -17.94 -3.14 -21.48
CA ARG A 593 -17.65 -3.20 -22.93
C ARG A 593 -16.22 -3.67 -23.22
N ALA A 594 -15.48 -4.12 -22.20
CA ALA A 594 -14.08 -4.56 -22.29
C ALA A 594 -13.21 -3.66 -23.19
N ARG A 595 -13.27 -2.33 -23.00
CA ARG A 595 -12.58 -1.37 -23.87
C ARG A 595 -12.03 -0.15 -23.14
N ILE A 596 -10.90 0.36 -23.61
CA ILE A 596 -10.46 1.73 -23.30
C ILE A 596 -11.48 2.70 -23.91
N VAL A 597 -11.95 3.67 -23.12
CA VAL A 597 -12.85 4.73 -23.58
C VAL A 597 -12.08 5.99 -23.92
N TRP A 598 -11.08 6.33 -23.10
CA TRP A 598 -10.12 7.40 -23.39
C TRP A 598 -8.75 7.07 -22.78
N GLN A 599 -7.71 7.61 -23.40
CA GLN A 599 -6.32 7.54 -22.97
C GLN A 599 -5.66 8.86 -23.35
N VAL A 600 -5.06 9.54 -22.36
CA VAL A 600 -4.48 10.89 -22.53
C VAL A 600 -3.07 10.97 -21.93
N PRO A 601 -2.14 11.77 -22.49
CA PRO A 601 -0.83 11.99 -21.89
C PRO A 601 -0.96 12.53 -20.46
N LEU A 602 -0.20 11.96 -19.52
CA LEU A 602 -0.18 12.37 -18.12
C LEU A 602 1.17 13.02 -17.81
N GLY A 603 1.20 14.35 -17.78
CA GLY A 603 2.42 15.12 -17.55
C GLY A 603 3.00 15.77 -18.80
N SER A 604 3.83 16.78 -18.57
CA SER A 604 4.46 17.64 -19.56
C SER A 604 5.97 17.75 -19.35
N THR A 605 6.70 18.36 -20.28
CA THR A 605 8.14 18.63 -20.12
C THR A 605 8.44 19.84 -19.21
N GLU A 606 7.45 20.44 -18.55
CA GLU A 606 7.60 21.72 -17.85
C GLU A 606 8.47 21.64 -16.59
N GLY A 607 9.62 22.31 -16.63
CA GLY A 607 10.64 22.26 -15.58
C GLY A 607 11.59 21.06 -15.70
N LEU A 608 11.37 20.18 -16.68
CA LEU A 608 12.24 19.07 -17.03
C LEU A 608 13.15 19.41 -18.23
N THR A 609 12.76 20.39 -19.06
CA THR A 609 13.58 20.96 -20.15
C THR A 609 14.03 22.39 -19.84
N PRO A 610 15.11 22.89 -20.48
CA PRO A 610 15.54 24.29 -20.34
C PRO A 610 14.41 25.28 -20.65
N TRP A 611 14.36 26.40 -19.92
CA TRP A 611 13.22 27.35 -19.92
C TRP A 611 12.84 27.96 -21.28
N PHE A 612 13.75 27.93 -22.26
CA PHE A 612 13.52 28.41 -23.63
C PHE A 612 12.91 27.34 -24.55
N VAL A 613 12.83 26.08 -24.12
CA VAL A 613 12.17 24.99 -24.85
C VAL A 613 10.67 25.02 -24.52
N PRO A 614 9.76 25.16 -25.49
CA PRO A 614 8.32 25.16 -25.23
C PRO A 614 7.87 23.85 -24.58
N SER A 615 7.17 23.94 -23.46
CA SER A 615 6.59 22.77 -22.79
C SER A 615 5.66 21.99 -23.74
N ARG A 616 5.70 20.66 -23.64
CA ARG A 616 4.84 19.74 -24.38
C ARG A 616 4.24 18.71 -23.44
N ASP A 617 2.96 18.39 -23.63
CA ASP A 617 2.26 17.30 -22.94
C ASP A 617 2.68 15.94 -23.53
N PHE A 618 3.97 15.61 -23.38
CA PHE A 618 4.58 14.36 -23.83
C PHE A 618 4.23 13.16 -22.94
N GLY A 619 3.49 13.32 -21.83
CA GLY A 619 3.15 12.22 -20.94
C GLY A 619 4.39 11.67 -20.26
N MET A 620 4.68 12.13 -19.05
CA MET A 620 5.91 11.77 -18.35
C MET A 620 5.75 10.48 -17.54
N PRO A 621 6.85 9.78 -17.21
CA PRO A 621 6.82 8.72 -16.21
C PRO A 621 6.17 9.21 -14.90
N ASN A 622 5.46 8.29 -14.23
CA ASN A 622 4.54 8.61 -13.16
C ASN A 622 4.50 7.52 -12.08
N MET A 623 4.36 7.96 -10.82
CA MET A 623 4.24 7.13 -9.62
C MET A 623 3.22 7.78 -8.66
N GLY A 624 2.35 7.00 -8.04
CA GLY A 624 1.17 7.49 -7.30
C GLY A 624 -0.15 7.22 -8.03
N GLY A 625 -1.25 7.18 -7.28
CA GLY A 625 -2.57 6.80 -7.80
C GLY A 625 -3.44 7.98 -8.27
N PRO A 626 -4.49 7.71 -9.08
CA PRO A 626 -5.62 8.62 -9.24
C PRO A 626 -6.67 8.40 -8.14
N ILE A 627 -7.56 9.38 -7.96
CA ILE A 627 -8.86 9.23 -7.28
C ILE A 627 -9.98 9.69 -8.21
N ALA A 628 -11.21 9.20 -8.01
CA ALA A 628 -12.39 9.63 -8.76
C ALA A 628 -13.50 10.13 -7.80
N THR A 629 -14.37 11.03 -8.25
CA THR A 629 -15.50 11.52 -7.43
C THR A 629 -16.82 11.67 -8.18
N ASP A 630 -17.94 11.64 -7.45
CA ASP A 630 -19.29 11.91 -7.99
C ASP A 630 -19.45 13.34 -8.57
N GLY A 631 -18.53 14.27 -8.27
CA GLY A 631 -18.35 15.54 -8.99
C GLY A 631 -17.92 15.38 -10.46
N GLU A 632 -17.80 14.14 -10.93
CA GLU A 632 -17.46 13.71 -12.29
C GLU A 632 -16.00 14.03 -12.70
N LEU A 633 -15.12 13.98 -11.70
CA LEU A 633 -13.71 14.33 -11.80
C LEU A 633 -12.81 13.13 -11.47
N VAL A 634 -11.62 13.13 -12.07
CA VAL A 634 -10.49 12.31 -11.67
C VAL A 634 -9.35 13.23 -11.26
N PHE A 635 -8.84 13.08 -10.03
CA PHE A 635 -7.67 13.83 -9.56
C PHE A 635 -6.42 12.96 -9.52
N VAL A 636 -5.29 13.50 -9.98
CA VAL A 636 -4.00 12.78 -10.02
C VAL A 636 -2.82 13.76 -10.05
N SER A 637 -1.72 13.39 -9.40
CA SER A 637 -0.48 14.19 -9.32
C SER A 637 0.80 13.43 -9.69
N ALA A 638 0.63 12.18 -10.14
CA ALA A 638 1.69 11.18 -10.23
C ALA A 638 2.87 11.52 -11.18
N ALA A 639 2.68 12.38 -12.17
CA ALA A 639 3.69 12.70 -13.18
C ALA A 639 4.90 13.49 -12.63
N MET A 640 6.07 13.28 -13.24
CA MET A 640 7.32 13.97 -12.86
C MET A 640 7.24 15.52 -12.87
N ASP A 641 6.31 16.10 -13.63
CA ASP A 641 6.20 17.55 -13.82
C ASP A 641 5.59 18.33 -12.65
N SER A 642 5.33 17.67 -11.52
CA SER A 642 4.93 18.29 -10.25
C SER A 642 3.64 19.12 -10.36
N TYR A 643 2.62 18.56 -11.01
CA TYR A 643 1.28 19.14 -11.09
C TYR A 643 0.24 18.20 -10.48
N LEU A 644 -0.55 18.69 -9.53
CA LEU A 644 -1.86 18.12 -9.24
C LEU A 644 -2.83 18.54 -10.35
N ARG A 645 -3.62 17.60 -10.86
CA ARG A 645 -4.55 17.79 -11.98
C ARG A 645 -5.95 17.32 -11.62
N ALA A 646 -6.94 17.90 -12.30
CA ALA A 646 -8.30 17.37 -12.38
C ALA A 646 -8.67 17.12 -13.85
N PHE A 647 -9.16 15.92 -14.13
CA PHE A 647 -9.62 15.48 -15.45
C PHE A 647 -11.13 15.18 -15.42
N ASP A 648 -11.77 15.38 -16.55
CA ASP A 648 -13.15 14.98 -16.81
C ASP A 648 -13.29 13.45 -16.92
N VAL A 649 -14.12 12.81 -16.08
CA VAL A 649 -14.18 11.33 -15.99
C VAL A 649 -14.68 10.63 -17.28
N GLU A 650 -15.51 11.31 -18.09
CA GLU A 650 -16.05 10.72 -19.34
C GLU A 650 -15.17 10.97 -20.57
N THR A 651 -14.36 12.03 -20.56
CA THR A 651 -13.62 12.47 -21.76
C THR A 651 -12.11 12.51 -21.60
N GLY A 652 -11.57 12.38 -20.39
CA GLY A 652 -10.12 12.48 -20.12
C GLY A 652 -9.55 13.89 -20.33
N ARG A 653 -10.40 14.93 -20.45
CA ARG A 653 -9.96 16.31 -20.66
C ARG A 653 -9.46 16.92 -19.36
N GLU A 654 -8.24 17.48 -19.35
CA GLU A 654 -7.73 18.29 -18.22
C GLU A 654 -8.63 19.54 -18.05
N LEU A 655 -9.23 19.70 -16.86
CA LEU A 655 -10.12 20.82 -16.51
C LEU A 655 -9.45 21.85 -15.60
N TRP A 656 -8.47 21.42 -14.82
CA TRP A 656 -7.72 22.25 -13.87
C TRP A 656 -6.38 21.59 -13.56
N LYS A 657 -5.34 22.40 -13.28
CA LYS A 657 -4.08 21.94 -12.70
C LYS A 657 -3.44 23.00 -11.81
N TYR A 658 -2.64 22.56 -10.85
CA TYR A 658 -1.90 23.40 -9.92
C TYR A 658 -0.45 22.91 -9.78
N LYS A 659 0.52 23.83 -9.93
CA LYS A 659 1.96 23.51 -9.81
C LYS A 659 2.31 23.34 -8.34
N LEU A 660 2.69 22.13 -7.96
CA LEU A 660 3.16 21.79 -6.62
C LEU A 660 4.60 22.30 -6.42
N PRO A 661 5.00 22.65 -5.19
CA PRO A 661 6.38 23.09 -4.89
C PRO A 661 7.41 21.96 -4.93
N ALA A 662 6.95 20.71 -5.00
CA ALA A 662 7.73 19.47 -5.04
C ALA A 662 6.94 18.40 -5.82
N GLY A 663 7.58 17.28 -6.15
CA GLY A 663 6.93 16.18 -6.87
C GLY A 663 5.76 15.57 -6.10
N GLY A 664 4.60 15.46 -6.75
CA GLY A 664 3.35 14.96 -6.16
C GLY A 664 3.15 13.44 -6.32
N GLN A 665 4.21 12.64 -6.15
CA GLN A 665 4.20 11.19 -6.35
C GLN A 665 3.52 10.40 -5.21
N ALA A 666 2.37 10.89 -4.77
CA ALA A 666 1.45 10.26 -3.84
C ALA A 666 0.08 10.11 -4.50
N THR A 667 -0.86 9.44 -3.83
CA THR A 667 -2.28 9.50 -4.22
C THR A 667 -2.91 10.75 -3.59
N PRO A 668 -3.71 11.56 -4.31
CA PRO A 668 -4.57 12.55 -3.68
C PRO A 668 -5.61 11.88 -2.77
N MET A 669 -6.27 12.65 -1.90
CA MET A 669 -7.44 12.19 -1.14
C MET A 669 -8.42 13.35 -0.91
N THR A 670 -9.69 13.06 -0.58
CA THR A 670 -10.72 14.10 -0.41
C THR A 670 -11.69 13.76 0.72
N TYR A 671 -12.16 14.79 1.44
CA TYR A 671 -13.06 14.64 2.59
C TYR A 671 -13.88 15.90 2.86
N ARG A 672 -14.96 15.80 3.65
CA ARG A 672 -15.67 16.94 4.24
C ARG A 672 -15.16 17.22 5.66
N ALA A 673 -14.97 18.48 6.02
CA ALA A 673 -14.60 18.89 7.38
C ALA A 673 -15.25 20.19 7.82
N GLY A 674 -15.16 20.46 9.13
CA GLY A 674 -15.70 21.65 9.76
C GLY A 674 -17.22 21.68 9.90
N ARG A 675 -17.71 22.76 10.52
CA ARG A 675 -19.15 22.94 10.83
C ARG A 675 -20.02 22.97 9.58
N ASP A 676 -19.50 23.55 8.50
CA ASP A 676 -20.20 23.72 7.23
C ASP A 676 -19.98 22.51 6.28
N GLN A 677 -19.20 21.50 6.73
CA GLN A 677 -18.91 20.26 5.99
C GLN A 677 -18.36 20.49 4.57
N HIS A 678 -17.50 21.51 4.43
CA HIS A 678 -16.84 21.84 3.17
C HIS A 678 -15.91 20.72 2.71
N GLN A 679 -15.90 20.45 1.40
CA GLN A 679 -15.01 19.49 0.77
C GLN A 679 -13.59 20.03 0.58
N TYR A 680 -12.61 19.26 1.05
CA TYR A 680 -11.19 19.45 0.85
C TYR A 680 -10.65 18.37 -0.10
N LEU A 681 -9.66 18.73 -0.92
CA LEU A 681 -8.82 17.85 -1.72
C LEU A 681 -7.38 18.03 -1.25
N VAL A 682 -6.69 16.95 -0.84
CA VAL A 682 -5.35 17.02 -0.23
C VAL A 682 -4.36 16.16 -1.01
N ILE A 683 -3.10 16.62 -1.09
CA ILE A 683 -1.99 15.87 -1.69
C ILE A 683 -0.70 16.04 -0.91
N SER A 684 0.05 14.94 -0.75
CA SER A 684 1.44 14.91 -0.30
C SER A 684 2.38 15.23 -1.46
N ALA A 685 3.24 16.23 -1.29
CA ALA A 685 4.20 16.68 -2.29
C ALA A 685 5.60 16.75 -1.67
N GLY A 686 6.35 15.65 -1.77
CA GLY A 686 7.73 15.56 -1.29
C GLY A 686 8.76 15.08 -2.31
N GLY A 687 8.34 14.81 -3.54
CA GLY A 687 9.18 14.23 -4.58
C GLY A 687 9.43 12.74 -4.42
N HIS A 688 10.16 12.19 -5.39
CA HIS A 688 10.44 10.78 -5.51
C HIS A 688 11.86 10.60 -6.07
N GLY A 689 12.81 10.27 -5.19
CA GLY A 689 14.23 10.23 -5.54
C GLY A 689 14.58 9.36 -6.75
N GLY A 690 13.91 8.21 -6.92
CA GLY A 690 14.09 7.33 -8.08
C GLY A 690 13.60 7.88 -9.43
N LEU A 691 12.90 9.02 -9.43
CA LEU A 691 12.47 9.75 -10.63
C LEU A 691 13.17 11.13 -10.75
N GLY A 692 14.07 11.48 -9.82
CA GLY A 692 14.75 12.78 -9.84
C GLY A 692 13.85 14.00 -9.66
N THR A 693 12.61 13.83 -9.20
CA THR A 693 11.66 14.96 -9.08
C THR A 693 12.04 15.88 -7.91
N PRO A 694 11.64 17.17 -7.94
CA PRO A 694 12.01 18.12 -6.89
C PRO A 694 11.54 17.65 -5.51
N ARG A 695 12.49 17.54 -4.56
CA ARG A 695 12.21 17.09 -3.19
C ARG A 695 11.52 18.18 -2.36
N GLY A 696 10.68 17.76 -1.43
CA GLY A 696 9.97 18.63 -0.49
C GLY A 696 9.40 17.84 0.69
N ASP A 697 8.57 18.50 1.47
CA ASP A 697 8.00 17.98 2.73
C ASP A 697 6.54 18.45 2.92
N TYR A 698 5.85 18.78 1.82
CA TYR A 698 4.58 19.51 1.85
C TYR A 698 3.37 18.59 1.91
N LEU A 699 2.36 18.98 2.68
CA LEU A 699 0.99 18.49 2.55
C LEU A 699 0.09 19.69 2.24
N ILE A 700 -0.62 19.66 1.12
CA ILE A 700 -1.34 20.82 0.58
C ILE A 700 -2.81 20.48 0.41
N ALA A 701 -3.69 21.30 1.00
CA ALA A 701 -5.14 21.16 0.87
C ALA A 701 -5.75 22.27 0.01
N PHE A 702 -6.68 21.87 -0.84
CA PHE A 702 -7.45 22.71 -1.75
C PHE A 702 -8.93 22.63 -1.39
N ALA A 703 -9.64 23.74 -1.48
CA ALA A 703 -11.10 23.76 -1.40
C ALA A 703 -11.67 24.87 -2.31
N LEU A 704 -13.00 24.93 -2.42
CA LEU A 704 -13.68 26.07 -3.01
C LEU A 704 -13.66 27.28 -2.06
N PRO A 705 -13.68 28.53 -2.55
CA PRO A 705 -13.81 29.70 -1.69
C PRO A 705 -15.13 29.68 -0.89
N ALA A 706 -15.10 30.13 0.36
CA ALA A 706 -16.30 30.24 1.19
C ALA A 706 -17.41 31.05 0.49
N GLY A 707 -18.64 30.52 0.50
CA GLY A 707 -19.78 31.09 -0.23
C GLY A 707 -19.81 30.79 -1.74
N ALA A 708 -18.88 30.00 -2.27
CA ALA A 708 -18.90 29.53 -3.67
C ALA A 708 -19.68 28.22 -3.89
N ALA A 709 -20.20 27.60 -2.82
CA ALA A 709 -21.13 26.48 -2.88
C ALA A 709 -22.29 26.79 -3.85
N ALA A 710 -22.74 25.78 -4.59
CA ALA A 710 -23.57 25.99 -5.77
C ALA A 710 -24.88 26.72 -5.45
N ARG A 711 -25.19 27.76 -6.23
CA ARG A 711 -26.60 28.05 -6.53
C ARG A 711 -27.09 26.96 -7.48
N PRO A 712 -28.27 26.38 -7.25
CA PRO A 712 -28.87 25.40 -8.17
C PRO A 712 -29.30 26.05 -9.49
#